data_AF-A0A0F9ME46-F1
#
_entry.id   AF-A0A0F9ME46-F1
#
_cell.length_a   1.000
_cell.length_b   1.000
_cell.length_c   1.000
_cell.angle_alpha   90.00
_cell.angle_beta   90.00
_cell.angle_gamma   90.00
#
_symmetry.space_group_name_H-M   'P 1'
#
loop_
_entity.id
_entity.type
_entity.pdbx_description
1 polymer ?
#
loop_
_entity_poly.entity_id
_entity_poly.type
_entity_poly.pdbx_seq_one_letter_code
_entity_poly.pdbx_strand_id
1 'polypeptide(L)'
;MKTKIVVHLILTGAIMLAGTFALSANAFGGERWSPEKARQWYKEVGVLKGCNYLPRTAVNMTEMWQGDTFDPATIDEELGWAQEAGYNSVRVFVQYLVWKDDADRLKKRIDKFLSIADSHGISTMMILFCDCSFAGKEPYLGKQDDPVPGVHNSGWVPSPGLKRVTDKSIWGDLEKYVKDIVGSFAGDKRILIWDLYNEPGNSGMGEKSLPLSEAAFSWARAANPSQPVTIGAWSNLNGRMSKRLMELSDVVSFHSYGGPESIIAMIKICQGYGRPVICTEWLRRQVGNTFASVLPIFAANRVGGYHWGLVAGRTQTYMHWGSKKGSPMPKVWQHDVFYPDGRLYDAKEMQLLKAFSFGAAESGGCYVFTYFKGNGEDGLHLAYSTDGFEWTSLNEDKSLLAPMVGGDKLMRDPCVIKGADGLFHMVWTVSWKEKGIGYANSRDLIHWSKQKHIGVMEHEAEARNCWAPEVFYDEPNRQYLIFWATTIPGRFPATEKAGGSDRNHRMYYVTTRDFETFSATKLFYDHGFNVIDATIVKSGGRYVMFLKDETRNPPQKNIRMAFSDKAEGPYSKATEPITGDYWAEGPSAIRIGGDWIVYFDKYRKHRYGAVMSKDLKNWRDVSEKVSFPSGFRHGTVLAVDRDILDGLLELMTSEK
;
A
#
# COMPACT_ATOMS: atom_id res chain seq x y z
N MET A 1 25.78 68.19 44.77
CA MET A 1 25.04 67.13 44.02
C MET A 1 26.02 66.03 43.63
N LYS A 2 25.56 64.79 43.34
CA LYS A 2 26.45 63.64 43.05
C LYS A 2 26.25 63.08 41.64
N THR A 3 27.37 62.71 41.02
CA THR A 3 27.52 62.10 39.70
C THR A 3 26.90 60.70 39.63
N LYS A 4 26.49 60.26 38.43
CA LYS A 4 26.54 58.85 38.03
C LYS A 4 27.25 58.71 36.68
N ILE A 5 28.10 57.70 36.57
CA ILE A 5 28.83 57.29 35.37
C ILE A 5 28.47 55.82 35.12
N VAL A 6 28.19 55.46 33.86
CA VAL A 6 28.42 54.11 33.31
C VAL A 6 28.93 54.30 31.88
N VAL A 7 29.92 53.50 31.47
CA VAL A 7 30.62 53.62 30.17
C VAL A 7 30.19 52.49 29.22
N HIS A 8 30.07 52.79 27.93
CA HIS A 8 29.97 51.82 26.82
C HIS A 8 31.37 51.47 26.28
N LEU A 9 31.64 50.21 25.92
CA LEU A 9 32.77 49.65 25.10
C LEU A 9 32.72 48.11 25.29
N ILE A 10 32.89 47.14 24.36
CA ILE A 10 32.81 46.98 22.88
C ILE A 10 32.44 45.48 22.64
N LEU A 11 31.72 45.09 21.57
CA LEU A 11 32.14 43.96 20.70
C LEU A 11 31.40 43.90 19.34
N THR A 12 32.13 44.32 18.30
CA THR A 12 32.13 43.86 16.89
C THR A 12 31.02 42.92 16.39
N GLY A 13 30.19 43.42 15.46
CA GLY A 13 29.55 42.60 14.43
C GLY A 13 30.37 42.65 13.13
N ALA A 14 30.63 41.50 12.50
CA ALA A 14 31.33 41.42 11.22
C ALA A 14 30.33 41.21 10.07
N ILE A 15 30.31 42.12 9.10
CA ILE A 15 29.52 42.00 7.88
C ILE A 15 30.36 41.28 6.82
N MET A 16 29.83 40.22 6.21
CA MET A 16 30.37 39.64 4.99
C MET A 16 29.24 39.52 3.97
N LEU A 17 29.38 40.17 2.80
CA LEU A 17 28.41 40.07 1.72
C LEU A 17 28.54 38.71 1.02
N ALA A 18 27.53 37.86 1.14
CA ALA A 18 27.30 36.74 0.24
C ALA A 18 26.13 37.09 -0.70
N GLY A 19 26.45 37.58 -1.90
CA GLY A 19 25.44 37.92 -2.90
C GLY A 19 24.79 36.68 -3.50
N THR A 20 23.65 36.26 -2.94
CA THR A 20 22.85 35.17 -3.51
C THR A 20 22.17 35.61 -4.79
N PHE A 21 22.58 35.01 -5.92
CA PHE A 21 21.79 35.04 -7.14
C PHE A 21 20.51 34.22 -6.93
N ALA A 22 19.49 34.87 -6.37
CA ALA A 22 18.13 34.35 -6.33
C ALA A 22 17.56 34.35 -7.76
N LEU A 23 17.87 33.30 -8.52
CA LEU A 23 17.19 32.98 -9.77
C LEU A 23 15.68 32.89 -9.48
N SER A 24 14.92 33.78 -10.10
CA SER A 24 13.50 34.00 -9.80
C SER A 24 12.66 32.78 -10.17
N ALA A 25 12.40 31.91 -9.20
CA ALA A 25 11.50 30.77 -9.31
C ALA A 25 10.02 31.22 -9.33
N ASN A 26 9.66 32.08 -10.28
CA ASN A 26 8.29 32.55 -10.54
C ASN A 26 8.18 33.05 -11.99
N ALA A 27 8.06 32.12 -12.93
CA ALA A 27 7.92 32.41 -14.38
C ALA A 27 7.09 31.37 -15.16
N PHE A 28 6.53 30.34 -14.50
CA PHE A 28 5.76 29.27 -15.12
C PHE A 28 4.55 28.92 -14.24
N GLY A 29 3.39 28.70 -14.86
CA GLY A 29 2.13 28.52 -14.14
C GLY A 29 1.93 27.10 -13.58
N GLY A 30 1.42 27.03 -12.35
CA GLY A 30 1.07 25.80 -11.64
C GLY A 30 2.26 25.09 -10.98
N GLU A 31 2.10 24.67 -9.72
CA GLU A 31 3.13 23.94 -8.97
C GLU A 31 3.00 22.42 -9.15
N ARG A 32 4.08 21.69 -8.79
CA ARG A 32 4.05 20.23 -8.62
C ARG A 32 3.23 19.90 -7.37
N TRP A 33 2.39 18.88 -7.43
CA TRP A 33 1.61 18.43 -6.26
C TRP A 33 2.53 18.06 -5.10
N SER A 34 2.13 18.34 -3.86
CA SER A 34 2.85 17.80 -2.69
C SER A 34 2.74 16.26 -2.65
N PRO A 35 3.69 15.56 -1.99
CA PRO A 35 3.59 14.12 -1.80
C PRO A 35 2.31 13.69 -1.09
N GLU A 36 1.76 14.52 -0.20
CA GLU A 36 0.55 14.28 0.60
C GLU A 36 -0.68 14.31 -0.30
N LYS A 37 -0.80 15.33 -1.17
CA LYS A 37 -1.88 15.40 -2.17
C LYS A 37 -1.82 14.19 -3.10
N ALA A 38 -0.63 13.78 -3.52
CA ALA A 38 -0.44 12.60 -4.36
C ALA A 38 -0.82 11.30 -3.62
N ARG A 39 -0.37 11.11 -2.36
CA ARG A 39 -0.72 9.98 -1.50
C ARG A 39 -2.23 9.87 -1.27
N GLN A 40 -2.88 10.98 -0.92
CA GLN A 40 -4.32 11.03 -0.66
C GLN A 40 -5.15 10.74 -1.92
N TRP A 41 -4.82 11.35 -3.06
CA TRP A 41 -5.45 11.02 -4.35
C TRP A 41 -5.31 9.52 -4.68
N TYR A 42 -4.12 8.95 -4.50
CA TYR A 42 -3.89 7.54 -4.82
C TYR A 42 -4.61 6.58 -3.85
N LYS A 43 -4.84 7.01 -2.61
CA LYS A 43 -5.65 6.31 -1.61
C LYS A 43 -7.14 6.33 -1.95
N GLU A 44 -7.64 7.43 -2.54
CA GLU A 44 -9.02 7.55 -3.05
C GLU A 44 -9.23 6.73 -4.32
N VAL A 45 -8.24 6.69 -5.23
CA VAL A 45 -8.24 5.86 -6.44
C VAL A 45 -8.14 4.36 -6.12
N GLY A 46 -7.33 4.00 -5.13
CA GLY A 46 -7.09 2.61 -4.77
C GLY A 46 -6.33 1.84 -5.86
N VAL A 47 -6.84 0.67 -6.23
CA VAL A 47 -6.12 -0.32 -7.03
C VAL A 47 -6.36 -0.09 -8.52
N LEU A 48 -5.37 0.45 -9.23
CA LEU A 48 -5.45 0.59 -10.70
C LEU A 48 -5.26 -0.77 -11.40
N LYS A 49 -6.32 -1.18 -12.10
CA LYS A 49 -6.45 -2.40 -12.91
C LYS A 49 -6.63 -1.97 -14.36
N GLY A 50 -5.53 -1.63 -15.02
CA GLY A 50 -5.55 -0.98 -16.32
C GLY A 50 -4.99 -1.80 -17.47
N CYS A 51 -5.29 -1.33 -18.69
CA CYS A 51 -4.63 -1.72 -19.93
C CYS A 51 -4.36 -0.48 -20.81
N ASN A 52 -3.43 -0.58 -21.74
CA ASN A 52 -3.23 0.40 -22.80
C ASN A 52 -4.19 0.07 -23.95
N TYR A 53 -5.00 1.05 -24.36
CA TYR A 53 -6.16 0.83 -25.21
C TYR A 53 -6.18 1.66 -26.49
N LEU A 54 -6.27 0.95 -27.62
CA LEU A 54 -6.86 1.39 -28.89
C LEU A 54 -7.93 0.34 -29.26
N PRO A 55 -9.01 0.70 -29.96
CA PRO A 55 -9.99 -0.26 -30.44
C PRO A 55 -9.39 -1.21 -31.47
N ARG A 56 -9.89 -2.45 -31.58
CA ARG A 56 -9.35 -3.43 -32.56
C ARG A 56 -9.40 -2.95 -34.01
N THR A 57 -10.28 -2.00 -34.31
CA THR A 57 -10.49 -1.32 -35.59
C THR A 57 -9.47 -0.21 -35.91
N ALA A 58 -8.54 0.11 -34.99
CA ALA A 58 -7.47 1.11 -35.21
C ALA A 58 -6.06 0.48 -35.21
N VAL A 59 -5.22 0.89 -36.19
CA VAL A 59 -3.81 0.50 -36.29
C VAL A 59 -2.88 1.42 -35.50
N ASN A 60 -3.31 2.67 -35.25
CA ASN A 60 -2.58 3.69 -34.50
C ASN A 60 -3.56 4.76 -33.96
N MET A 61 -3.07 5.69 -33.13
CA MET A 61 -3.89 6.75 -32.55
C MET A 61 -4.46 7.75 -33.56
N THR A 62 -3.93 7.82 -34.78
CA THR A 62 -4.51 8.63 -35.86
C THR A 62 -5.77 7.96 -36.41
N GLU A 63 -5.75 6.65 -36.64
CA GLU A 63 -6.94 5.89 -37.06
C GLU A 63 -8.02 5.92 -35.98
N MET A 64 -7.66 5.80 -34.70
CA MET A 64 -8.61 5.87 -33.59
C MET A 64 -9.39 7.20 -33.54
N TRP A 65 -8.74 8.34 -33.82
CA TRP A 65 -9.32 9.66 -33.53
C TRP A 65 -9.83 10.46 -34.74
N GLN A 66 -9.69 9.98 -35.98
CA GLN A 66 -10.22 10.68 -37.15
C GLN A 66 -11.75 10.55 -37.28
N GLY A 67 -12.38 11.50 -37.98
CA GLY A 67 -13.85 11.54 -38.12
C GLY A 67 -14.43 10.31 -38.83
N ASP A 68 -13.73 9.80 -39.85
CA ASP A 68 -14.21 8.70 -40.71
C ASP A 68 -13.96 7.31 -40.11
N THR A 69 -13.17 7.21 -39.04
CA THR A 69 -12.69 5.94 -38.46
C THR A 69 -12.82 5.83 -36.93
N PHE A 70 -13.28 6.88 -36.25
CA PHE A 70 -13.65 6.81 -34.83
C PHE A 70 -14.90 5.94 -34.68
N ASP A 71 -14.72 4.76 -34.08
CA ASP A 71 -15.74 3.73 -33.94
C ASP A 71 -16.22 3.63 -32.48
N PRO A 72 -17.24 4.41 -32.07
CA PRO A 72 -17.75 4.36 -30.71
C PRO A 72 -18.49 3.06 -30.38
N ALA A 73 -18.86 2.24 -31.38
CA ALA A 73 -19.59 0.99 -31.14
C ALA A 73 -18.64 -0.15 -30.74
N THR A 74 -17.50 -0.28 -31.43
CA THR A 74 -16.42 -1.18 -30.99
C THR A 74 -15.86 -0.75 -29.64
N ILE A 75 -15.76 0.55 -29.36
CA ILE A 75 -15.28 1.05 -28.06
C ILE A 75 -16.24 0.68 -26.91
N ASP A 76 -17.56 0.80 -27.13
CA ASP A 76 -18.60 0.40 -26.17
C ASP A 76 -18.53 -1.11 -25.86
N GLU A 77 -18.46 -1.95 -26.90
CA GLU A 77 -18.34 -3.40 -26.76
C GLU A 77 -17.07 -3.83 -26.00
N GLU A 78 -15.91 -3.28 -26.37
CA GLU A 78 -14.62 -3.69 -25.79
C GLU A 78 -14.41 -3.18 -24.36
N LEU A 79 -14.94 -2.00 -24.02
CA LEU A 79 -14.93 -1.50 -22.65
C LEU A 79 -15.97 -2.23 -21.77
N GLY A 80 -17.08 -2.71 -22.35
CA GLY A 80 -17.96 -3.69 -21.71
C GLY A 80 -17.23 -4.99 -21.35
N TRP A 81 -16.46 -5.56 -22.28
CA TRP A 81 -15.63 -6.74 -21.99
C TRP A 81 -14.55 -6.45 -20.92
N ALA A 82 -13.94 -5.26 -20.94
CA ALA A 82 -12.99 -4.84 -19.91
C ALA A 82 -13.65 -4.73 -18.52
N GLN A 83 -14.84 -4.14 -18.43
CA GLN A 83 -15.64 -4.09 -17.20
C GLN A 83 -15.93 -5.51 -16.69
N GLU A 84 -16.41 -6.41 -17.56
CA GLU A 84 -16.68 -7.80 -17.21
C GLU A 84 -15.41 -8.55 -16.78
N ALA A 85 -14.24 -8.23 -17.34
CA ALA A 85 -12.94 -8.79 -16.92
C ALA A 85 -12.39 -8.19 -15.61
N GLY A 86 -12.95 -7.10 -15.11
CA GLY A 86 -12.55 -6.46 -13.85
C GLY A 86 -11.48 -5.37 -13.99
N TYR A 87 -11.36 -4.76 -15.16
CA TYR A 87 -10.61 -3.52 -15.34
C TYR A 87 -11.38 -2.32 -14.75
N ASN A 88 -10.66 -1.27 -14.36
CA ASN A 88 -11.23 0.00 -13.89
C ASN A 88 -10.54 1.25 -14.48
N SER A 89 -9.59 1.06 -15.39
CA SER A 89 -8.91 2.17 -16.06
C SER A 89 -8.36 1.78 -17.44
N VAL A 90 -8.23 2.76 -18.34
CA VAL A 90 -7.58 2.58 -19.66
C VAL A 90 -6.61 3.72 -19.95
N ARG A 91 -5.45 3.40 -20.52
CA ARG A 91 -4.41 4.35 -20.92
C ARG A 91 -4.44 4.55 -22.44
N VAL A 92 -4.70 5.77 -22.90
CA VAL A 92 -5.19 6.06 -24.26
C VAL A 92 -4.39 7.19 -24.92
N PHE A 93 -4.00 6.98 -26.18
CA PHE A 93 -3.10 7.86 -26.94
C PHE A 93 -3.86 8.91 -27.75
N VAL A 94 -3.46 10.18 -27.68
CA VAL A 94 -4.01 11.28 -28.49
C VAL A 94 -3.03 11.70 -29.60
N GLN A 95 -3.56 12.04 -30.78
CA GLN A 95 -2.78 12.45 -31.95
C GLN A 95 -2.83 13.96 -32.16
N TYR A 96 -1.69 14.63 -32.02
CA TYR A 96 -1.53 16.07 -32.30
C TYR A 96 -2.01 16.45 -33.71
N LEU A 97 -1.76 15.63 -34.74
CA LEU A 97 -2.22 15.98 -36.10
C LEU A 97 -3.75 16.02 -36.25
N VAL A 98 -4.49 15.21 -35.48
CA VAL A 98 -5.97 15.24 -35.50
C VAL A 98 -6.51 16.46 -34.77
N TRP A 99 -5.82 16.92 -33.71
CA TRP A 99 -6.11 18.20 -33.08
C TRP A 99 -5.81 19.39 -34.02
N LYS A 100 -4.71 19.31 -34.76
CA LYS A 100 -4.25 20.38 -35.66
C LYS A 100 -5.15 20.56 -36.89
N ASP A 101 -5.93 19.53 -37.22
CA ASP A 101 -6.95 19.51 -38.28
C ASP A 101 -8.29 20.09 -37.79
N ASP A 102 -8.93 19.47 -36.78
CA ASP A 102 -10.16 19.97 -36.16
C ASP A 102 -10.17 19.64 -34.65
N ALA A 103 -9.64 20.58 -33.86
CA ALA A 103 -9.52 20.51 -32.41
C ALA A 103 -10.88 20.28 -31.71
N ASP A 104 -11.94 20.95 -32.15
CA ASP A 104 -13.25 20.89 -31.50
C ASP A 104 -13.98 19.59 -31.82
N ARG A 105 -13.82 19.01 -33.01
CA ARG A 105 -14.28 17.65 -33.29
C ARG A 105 -13.46 16.59 -32.57
N LEU A 106 -12.14 16.78 -32.40
CA LEU A 106 -11.35 15.88 -31.56
C LEU A 106 -11.86 15.91 -30.11
N LYS A 107 -12.03 17.09 -29.52
CA LYS A 107 -12.56 17.23 -28.14
C LYS A 107 -13.94 16.58 -27.99
N LYS A 108 -14.84 16.70 -28.97
CA LYS A 108 -16.13 16.00 -28.99
C LYS A 108 -16.01 14.47 -29.06
N ARG A 109 -15.02 13.94 -29.80
CA ARG A 109 -14.74 12.49 -29.82
C ARG A 109 -14.13 12.01 -28.51
N ILE A 110 -13.23 12.79 -27.89
CA ILE A 110 -12.69 12.52 -26.55
C ILE A 110 -13.82 12.50 -25.52
N ASP A 111 -14.71 13.48 -25.51
CA ASP A 111 -15.88 13.49 -24.61
C ASP A 111 -16.80 12.27 -24.80
N LYS A 112 -17.07 11.87 -26.06
CA LYS A 112 -17.84 10.64 -26.34
C LYS A 112 -17.09 9.38 -25.87
N PHE A 113 -15.77 9.30 -26.03
CA PHE A 113 -14.96 8.20 -25.49
C PHE A 113 -15.04 8.15 -23.96
N LEU A 114 -14.80 9.28 -23.28
CA LEU A 114 -14.86 9.37 -21.82
C LEU A 114 -16.25 9.01 -21.29
N SER A 115 -17.31 9.38 -22.01
CA SER A 115 -18.69 9.02 -21.67
C SER A 115 -18.94 7.50 -21.74
N ILE A 116 -18.34 6.81 -22.72
CA ILE A 116 -18.46 5.34 -22.85
C ILE A 116 -17.68 4.65 -21.72
N ALA A 117 -16.44 5.07 -21.48
CA ALA A 117 -15.61 4.52 -20.41
C ALA A 117 -16.28 4.69 -19.03
N ASP A 118 -16.84 5.88 -18.76
CA ASP A 118 -17.56 6.19 -17.52
C ASP A 118 -18.82 5.33 -17.35
N SER A 119 -19.61 5.06 -18.41
CA SER A 119 -20.75 4.13 -18.33
C SER A 119 -20.36 2.67 -18.01
N HIS A 120 -19.10 2.29 -18.24
CA HIS A 120 -18.53 1.01 -17.83
C HIS A 120 -17.81 1.06 -16.46
N GLY A 121 -17.80 2.21 -15.78
CA GLY A 121 -17.04 2.41 -14.54
C GLY A 121 -15.51 2.43 -14.75
N ILE A 122 -15.07 2.75 -15.97
CA ILE A 122 -13.67 2.75 -16.39
C ILE A 122 -13.17 4.19 -16.50
N SER A 123 -12.17 4.51 -15.69
CA SER A 123 -11.46 5.80 -15.72
C SER A 123 -10.43 5.87 -16.86
N THR A 124 -9.94 7.06 -17.22
CA THR A 124 -9.00 7.23 -18.35
C THR A 124 -7.70 7.92 -17.98
N MET A 125 -6.57 7.36 -18.42
CA MET A 125 -5.25 8.02 -18.42
C MET A 125 -4.92 8.49 -19.84
N MET A 126 -4.91 9.80 -20.06
CA MET A 126 -4.81 10.41 -21.40
C MET A 126 -3.35 10.76 -21.74
N ILE A 127 -2.87 10.31 -22.90
CA ILE A 127 -1.47 10.47 -23.33
C ILE A 127 -1.34 11.47 -24.48
N LEU A 128 -0.54 12.53 -24.30
CA LEU A 128 -0.48 13.65 -25.26
C LEU A 128 0.56 13.49 -26.38
N PHE A 129 1.76 12.98 -26.06
CA PHE A 129 2.87 12.77 -27.00
C PHE A 129 3.37 11.31 -26.97
N CYS A 130 4.14 10.89 -27.98
CA CYS A 130 4.68 9.54 -28.13
C CYS A 130 5.85 9.54 -29.12
N ASP A 131 7.02 9.00 -28.72
CA ASP A 131 8.20 8.85 -29.59
C ASP A 131 8.27 7.49 -30.32
N CYS A 132 7.39 6.54 -30.01
CA CYS A 132 7.42 5.19 -30.60
C CYS A 132 7.04 5.25 -32.11
N SER A 133 7.89 4.75 -33.00
CA SER A 133 7.64 4.70 -34.46
C SER A 133 8.00 3.31 -35.02
N PHE A 134 7.19 2.30 -34.69
CA PHE A 134 7.36 0.95 -35.22
C PHE A 134 7.16 0.89 -36.75
N ALA A 135 6.35 1.78 -37.33
CA ALA A 135 6.20 1.93 -38.77
C ALA A 135 7.41 2.59 -39.47
N GLY A 136 8.32 3.23 -38.72
CA GLY A 136 9.42 4.03 -39.27
C GLY A 136 8.97 5.27 -40.04
N LYS A 137 7.77 5.79 -39.74
CA LYS A 137 7.10 6.89 -40.45
C LYS A 137 6.75 8.05 -39.51
N GLU A 138 6.57 9.23 -40.11
CA GLU A 138 5.85 10.34 -39.50
C GLU A 138 4.34 10.07 -39.54
N PRO A 139 3.55 10.59 -38.58
CA PRO A 139 2.09 10.53 -38.65
C PRO A 139 1.55 11.37 -39.82
N TYR A 140 0.38 10.98 -40.34
CA TYR A 140 -0.32 11.66 -41.44
C TYR A 140 -1.83 11.40 -41.37
N LEU A 141 -2.64 12.30 -41.94
CA LEU A 141 -4.11 12.22 -41.94
C LEU A 141 -4.65 11.49 -43.18
N GLY A 142 -5.91 11.07 -43.13
CA GLY A 142 -6.57 10.20 -44.10
C GLY A 142 -6.47 8.71 -43.75
N LYS A 143 -6.77 7.84 -44.73
CA LYS A 143 -6.68 6.37 -44.55
C LYS A 143 -5.25 5.98 -44.14
N GLN A 144 -5.12 5.27 -43.02
CA GLN A 144 -3.85 4.73 -42.55
C GLN A 144 -3.45 3.47 -43.34
N ASP A 145 -2.15 3.14 -43.32
CA ASP A 145 -1.64 1.89 -43.89
C ASP A 145 -2.30 0.68 -43.22
N ASP A 146 -2.68 -0.31 -44.02
CA ASP A 146 -3.14 -1.59 -43.47
C ASP A 146 -1.95 -2.35 -42.82
N PRO A 147 -2.15 -2.95 -41.63
CA PRO A 147 -1.05 -3.53 -40.85
C PRO A 147 -0.38 -4.71 -41.56
N VAL A 148 0.94 -4.82 -41.42
CA VAL A 148 1.72 -5.88 -42.07
C VAL A 148 1.48 -7.21 -41.34
N PRO A 149 0.87 -8.23 -41.97
CA PRO A 149 0.44 -9.43 -41.25
C PRO A 149 1.62 -10.17 -40.61
N GLY A 150 1.47 -10.51 -39.32
CA GLY A 150 2.51 -11.14 -38.50
C GLY A 150 3.58 -10.17 -37.96
N VAL A 151 3.33 -8.85 -37.95
CA VAL A 151 4.26 -7.84 -37.43
C VAL A 151 3.59 -6.94 -36.40
N HIS A 152 4.04 -7.10 -35.14
CA HIS A 152 3.68 -6.28 -33.98
C HIS A 152 3.80 -4.76 -34.27
N ASN A 153 2.74 -4.00 -33.98
CA ASN A 153 2.64 -2.54 -34.12
C ASN A 153 3.09 -1.96 -35.48
N SER A 154 2.99 -2.72 -36.57
CA SER A 154 3.55 -2.34 -37.89
C SER A 154 3.02 -1.04 -38.52
N GLY A 155 1.86 -0.53 -38.10
CA GLY A 155 1.32 0.78 -38.50
C GLY A 155 1.45 1.89 -37.45
N TRP A 156 2.14 1.65 -36.34
CA TRP A 156 2.25 2.61 -35.23
C TRP A 156 3.19 3.77 -35.55
N VAL A 157 2.68 4.99 -35.35
CA VAL A 157 3.35 6.26 -35.64
C VAL A 157 3.43 7.14 -34.38
N PRO A 158 4.42 8.04 -34.29
CA PRO A 158 4.58 8.94 -33.14
C PRO A 158 3.58 10.10 -33.16
N SER A 159 3.51 10.84 -32.04
CA SER A 159 2.72 12.07 -31.85
C SER A 159 3.62 13.08 -31.13
N PRO A 160 3.98 14.24 -31.69
CA PRO A 160 3.47 14.88 -32.91
C PRO A 160 4.19 14.46 -34.21
N GLY A 161 5.12 13.52 -34.14
CA GLY A 161 6.09 13.23 -35.21
C GLY A 161 7.52 13.57 -34.78
N LEU A 162 8.50 12.71 -35.05
CA LEU A 162 9.86 12.83 -34.52
C LEU A 162 10.55 14.12 -34.98
N LYS A 163 10.32 14.54 -36.23
CA LYS A 163 10.84 15.81 -36.76
C LYS A 163 10.36 17.02 -35.93
N ARG A 164 9.13 16.97 -35.44
CA ARG A 164 8.47 18.04 -34.66
C ARG A 164 8.95 18.10 -33.20
N VAL A 165 9.50 17.01 -32.65
CA VAL A 165 10.01 16.97 -31.27
C VAL A 165 11.14 17.99 -31.07
N THR A 166 12.11 18.05 -31.98
CA THR A 166 13.26 18.96 -31.90
C THR A 166 13.08 20.32 -32.58
N ASP A 167 12.07 20.47 -33.44
CA ASP A 167 11.82 21.72 -34.18
C ASP A 167 11.16 22.77 -33.28
N LYS A 168 11.97 23.69 -32.76
CA LYS A 168 11.52 24.80 -31.90
C LYS A 168 10.53 25.74 -32.59
N SER A 169 10.47 25.80 -33.92
CA SER A 169 9.57 26.73 -34.62
C SER A 169 8.10 26.34 -34.47
N ILE A 170 7.79 25.04 -34.35
CA ILE A 170 6.42 24.54 -34.22
C ILE A 170 5.97 24.37 -32.76
N TRP A 171 6.86 24.55 -31.77
CA TRP A 171 6.54 24.34 -30.35
C TRP A 171 5.42 25.25 -29.83
N GLY A 172 5.24 26.44 -30.42
CA GLY A 172 4.11 27.32 -30.11
C GLY A 172 2.74 26.73 -30.47
N ASP A 173 2.67 25.71 -31.33
CA ASP A 173 1.44 24.94 -31.58
C ASP A 173 1.34 23.68 -30.71
N LEU A 174 2.46 23.07 -30.30
CA LEU A 174 2.46 22.00 -29.29
C LEU A 174 1.99 22.53 -27.92
N GLU A 175 2.39 23.75 -27.56
CA GLU A 175 1.91 24.44 -26.36
C GLU A 175 0.39 24.65 -26.39
N LYS A 176 -0.15 25.11 -27.53
CA LYS A 176 -1.60 25.28 -27.72
C LYS A 176 -2.33 23.93 -27.62
N TYR A 177 -1.81 22.87 -28.23
CA TYR A 177 -2.37 21.52 -28.15
C TYR A 177 -2.46 21.02 -26.70
N VAL A 178 -1.36 21.08 -25.95
CA VAL A 178 -1.36 20.65 -24.54
C VAL A 178 -2.31 21.51 -23.71
N LYS A 179 -2.29 22.84 -23.87
CA LYS A 179 -3.17 23.75 -23.11
C LYS A 179 -4.66 23.61 -23.46
N ASP A 180 -5.00 23.42 -24.73
CA ASP A 180 -6.39 23.24 -25.18
C ASP A 180 -6.96 21.90 -24.72
N ILE A 181 -6.22 20.79 -24.89
CA ILE A 181 -6.68 19.46 -24.46
C ILE A 181 -6.72 19.35 -22.93
N VAL A 182 -5.65 19.72 -22.21
CA VAL A 182 -5.64 19.64 -20.74
C VAL A 182 -6.62 20.64 -20.12
N GLY A 183 -6.70 21.86 -20.66
CA GLY A 183 -7.60 22.91 -20.18
C GLY A 183 -9.08 22.57 -20.38
N SER A 184 -9.45 22.01 -21.54
CA SER A 184 -10.85 21.64 -21.85
C SER A 184 -11.41 20.58 -20.90
N PHE A 185 -10.55 19.73 -20.32
CA PHE A 185 -10.94 18.66 -19.41
C PHE A 185 -10.32 18.78 -18.00
N ALA A 186 -9.85 19.99 -17.63
CA ALA A 186 -9.12 20.22 -16.37
C ALA A 186 -9.93 19.84 -15.11
N GLY A 187 -11.25 19.93 -15.15
CA GLY A 187 -12.16 19.53 -14.06
C GLY A 187 -12.83 18.16 -14.25
N ASP A 188 -12.54 17.43 -15.33
CA ASP A 188 -13.25 16.20 -15.69
C ASP A 188 -12.71 14.98 -14.95
N LYS A 189 -13.55 14.40 -14.07
CA LYS A 189 -13.19 13.24 -13.23
C LYS A 189 -13.12 11.92 -14.00
N ARG A 190 -13.62 11.86 -15.24
CA ARG A 190 -13.48 10.69 -16.13
C ARG A 190 -12.03 10.51 -16.58
N ILE A 191 -11.30 11.62 -16.70
CA ILE A 191 -9.83 11.60 -16.78
C ILE A 191 -9.27 11.50 -15.37
N LEU A 192 -8.39 10.54 -15.17
CA LEU A 192 -7.78 10.23 -13.87
C LEU A 192 -6.34 10.72 -13.76
N ILE A 193 -5.58 10.66 -14.86
CA ILE A 193 -4.15 10.98 -14.93
C ILE A 193 -3.86 11.58 -16.31
N TRP A 194 -3.03 12.62 -16.37
CA TRP A 194 -2.43 13.10 -17.61
C TRP A 194 -1.02 12.52 -17.78
N ASP A 195 -0.85 11.67 -18.79
CA ASP A 195 0.45 11.23 -19.26
C ASP A 195 0.93 12.19 -20.36
N LEU A 196 2.00 12.93 -20.09
CA LEU A 196 2.39 13.99 -21.01
C LEU A 196 3.21 13.47 -22.20
N TYR A 197 3.81 12.27 -22.11
CA TYR A 197 4.72 11.76 -23.14
C TYR A 197 4.98 10.25 -23.02
N ASN A 198 4.56 9.45 -24.00
CA ASN A 198 4.98 8.06 -24.09
C ASN A 198 6.43 7.91 -24.56
N GLU A 199 7.23 7.24 -23.72
CA GLU A 199 8.60 6.83 -23.99
C GLU A 199 9.51 7.89 -24.64
N PRO A 200 9.62 9.10 -24.07
CA PRO A 200 10.52 10.12 -24.61
C PRO A 200 11.94 9.56 -24.75
N GLY A 201 12.52 9.79 -25.93
CA GLY A 201 13.82 9.28 -26.33
C GLY A 201 13.82 7.95 -27.08
N ASN A 202 12.67 7.30 -27.28
CA ASN A 202 12.56 6.12 -28.16
C ASN A 202 12.81 6.51 -29.65
N SER A 203 12.82 5.53 -30.55
CA SER A 203 13.07 5.70 -32.00
C SER A 203 14.37 6.44 -32.37
N GLY A 204 15.39 6.37 -31.50
CA GLY A 204 16.70 7.01 -31.70
C GLY A 204 16.77 8.50 -31.29
N MET A 205 15.77 9.02 -30.59
CA MET A 205 15.76 10.40 -30.12
C MET A 205 16.69 10.62 -28.91
N GLY A 206 16.69 9.69 -27.95
CA GLY A 206 17.44 9.80 -26.69
C GLY A 206 17.11 11.10 -25.92
N GLU A 207 18.14 11.72 -25.33
CA GLU A 207 18.01 12.97 -24.56
C GLU A 207 17.49 14.18 -25.38
N LYS A 208 17.31 14.06 -26.72
CA LYS A 208 16.70 15.12 -27.55
C LYS A 208 15.24 15.41 -27.20
N SER A 209 14.52 14.44 -26.64
CA SER A 209 13.10 14.57 -26.27
C SER A 209 12.90 15.11 -24.84
N LEU A 210 13.94 15.12 -24.01
CA LEU A 210 13.87 15.65 -22.64
C LEU A 210 13.42 17.12 -22.61
N PRO A 211 13.94 18.05 -23.43
CA PRO A 211 13.46 19.43 -23.45
C PRO A 211 11.96 19.57 -23.75
N LEU A 212 11.38 18.71 -24.61
CA LEU A 212 9.94 18.73 -24.90
C LEU A 212 9.14 18.14 -23.74
N SER A 213 9.71 17.15 -23.05
CA SER A 213 9.13 16.59 -21.82
C SER A 213 9.04 17.64 -20.69
N GLU A 214 10.10 18.43 -20.50
CA GLU A 214 10.11 19.55 -19.53
C GLU A 214 9.11 20.65 -19.92
N ALA A 215 9.02 20.99 -21.21
CA ALA A 215 8.04 21.96 -21.71
C ALA A 215 6.60 21.46 -21.54
N ALA A 216 6.32 20.18 -21.83
CA ALA A 216 5.02 19.57 -21.64
C ALA A 216 4.54 19.67 -20.18
N PHE A 217 5.42 19.40 -19.20
CA PHE A 217 5.12 19.61 -17.78
C PHE A 217 4.74 21.07 -17.47
N SER A 218 5.44 22.04 -18.04
CA SER A 218 5.11 23.46 -17.86
C SER A 218 3.78 23.85 -18.52
N TRP A 219 3.51 23.35 -19.73
CA TRP A 219 2.28 23.66 -20.47
C TRP A 219 1.04 23.05 -19.82
N ALA A 220 1.14 21.80 -19.36
CA ALA A 220 0.05 21.12 -18.67
C ALA A 220 -0.26 21.77 -17.32
N ARG A 221 0.77 22.14 -16.52
CA ARG A 221 0.55 22.87 -15.25
C ARG A 221 -0.04 24.26 -15.47
N ALA A 222 0.34 24.95 -16.55
CA ALA A 222 -0.26 26.22 -16.93
C ALA A 222 -1.73 26.11 -17.41
N ALA A 223 -2.24 24.91 -17.66
CA ALA A 223 -3.67 24.63 -17.87
C ALA A 223 -4.43 24.23 -16.58
N ASN A 224 -3.73 24.14 -15.44
CA ASN A 224 -4.25 23.90 -14.09
C ASN A 224 -5.22 22.70 -13.95
N PRO A 225 -4.84 21.48 -14.37
CA PRO A 225 -5.65 20.27 -14.19
C PRO A 225 -5.86 19.91 -12.71
N SER A 226 -7.04 19.37 -12.42
CA SER A 226 -7.37 18.77 -11.12
C SER A 226 -6.83 17.35 -10.95
N GLN A 227 -6.39 16.72 -12.04
CA GLN A 227 -5.72 15.42 -12.11
C GLN A 227 -4.18 15.57 -12.02
N PRO A 228 -3.43 14.56 -11.55
CA PRO A 228 -1.96 14.62 -11.52
C PRO A 228 -1.36 14.48 -12.93
N VAL A 229 -0.22 15.15 -13.17
CA VAL A 229 0.57 14.99 -14.40
C VAL A 229 1.77 14.06 -14.20
N THR A 230 2.09 13.22 -15.18
CA THR A 230 3.22 12.27 -15.13
C THR A 230 3.86 12.04 -16.51
N ILE A 231 5.08 11.51 -16.54
CA ILE A 231 5.73 10.95 -17.73
C ILE A 231 6.48 9.67 -17.34
N GLY A 232 6.24 8.57 -18.08
CA GLY A 232 6.78 7.25 -17.80
C GLY A 232 8.30 7.12 -17.96
N ALA A 233 9.00 6.72 -16.88
CA ALA A 233 10.40 6.31 -16.93
C ALA A 233 10.51 4.88 -17.53
N TRP A 234 10.78 4.79 -18.84
CA TRP A 234 10.77 3.53 -19.60
C TRP A 234 12.15 2.90 -19.80
N SER A 235 13.21 3.72 -19.80
CA SER A 235 14.61 3.30 -19.99
C SER A 235 15.48 3.79 -18.84
N ASN A 236 16.66 3.19 -18.65
CA ASN A 236 17.66 3.45 -17.59
C ASN A 236 17.24 4.45 -16.50
N LEU A 237 16.54 3.97 -15.46
CA LEU A 237 15.99 4.82 -14.38
C LEU A 237 17.04 5.64 -13.60
N ASN A 238 18.33 5.29 -13.72
CA ASN A 238 19.44 6.05 -13.13
C ASN A 238 20.01 7.14 -14.05
N GLY A 239 19.60 7.17 -15.33
CA GLY A 239 20.00 8.16 -16.33
C GLY A 239 19.35 9.53 -16.12
N ARG A 240 19.89 10.55 -16.79
CA ARG A 240 19.49 11.96 -16.63
C ARG A 240 18.01 12.17 -16.94
N MET A 241 17.56 11.80 -18.14
CA MET A 241 16.15 11.93 -18.52
C MET A 241 15.22 11.24 -17.53
N SER A 242 15.38 9.95 -17.24
CA SER A 242 14.46 9.22 -16.36
C SER A 242 14.39 9.76 -14.93
N LYS A 243 15.52 10.20 -14.35
CA LYS A 243 15.52 10.96 -13.08
C LYS A 243 14.69 12.23 -13.19
N ARG A 244 14.94 13.03 -14.24
CA ARG A 244 14.29 14.32 -14.46
C ARG A 244 12.77 14.20 -14.66
N LEU A 245 12.30 13.12 -15.28
CA LEU A 245 10.87 12.82 -15.44
C LEU A 245 10.22 12.47 -14.08
N MET A 246 10.90 11.69 -13.24
CA MET A 246 10.45 11.37 -11.87
C MET A 246 10.55 12.56 -10.89
N GLU A 247 11.49 13.48 -11.10
CA GLU A 247 11.56 14.78 -10.41
C GLU A 247 10.40 15.73 -10.76
N LEU A 248 9.86 15.65 -11.99
CA LEU A 248 8.83 16.57 -12.47
C LEU A 248 7.40 16.02 -12.32
N SER A 249 7.21 14.71 -12.28
CA SER A 249 5.88 14.08 -12.19
C SER A 249 5.21 14.26 -10.83
N ASP A 250 3.90 14.49 -10.78
CA ASP A 250 3.13 14.55 -9.53
C ASP A 250 3.03 13.18 -8.87
N VAL A 251 2.83 12.14 -9.69
CA VAL A 251 2.89 10.70 -9.33
C VAL A 251 3.93 10.02 -10.21
N VAL A 252 4.70 9.08 -9.67
CA VAL A 252 5.81 8.46 -10.39
C VAL A 252 5.29 7.33 -11.27
N SER A 253 5.66 7.32 -12.55
CA SER A 253 5.32 6.26 -13.49
C SER A 253 6.55 5.66 -14.16
N PHE A 254 6.48 4.37 -14.49
CA PHE A 254 7.55 3.63 -15.16
C PHE A 254 7.00 2.51 -16.05
N HIS A 255 7.77 2.08 -17.05
CA HIS A 255 7.44 0.91 -17.88
C HIS A 255 8.33 -0.27 -17.47
N SER A 256 7.81 -1.49 -17.46
CA SER A 256 8.65 -2.68 -17.25
C SER A 256 8.13 -3.94 -17.93
N TYR A 257 8.83 -4.31 -19.00
CA TYR A 257 8.67 -5.56 -19.74
C TYR A 257 9.76 -6.59 -19.39
N GLY A 258 10.46 -6.39 -18.27
CA GLY A 258 11.45 -7.32 -17.70
C GLY A 258 10.82 -8.37 -16.78
N GLY A 259 11.61 -9.35 -16.34
CA GLY A 259 11.16 -10.36 -15.38
C GLY A 259 10.93 -9.80 -13.95
N PRO A 260 10.39 -10.62 -13.03
CA PRO A 260 10.08 -10.23 -11.64
C PRO A 260 11.15 -9.41 -10.92
N GLU A 261 12.43 -9.80 -11.00
CA GLU A 261 13.54 -9.12 -10.33
C GLU A 261 13.75 -7.70 -10.88
N SER A 262 13.58 -7.53 -12.20
CA SER A 262 13.66 -6.23 -12.85
C SER A 262 12.53 -5.30 -12.42
N ILE A 263 11.31 -5.83 -12.25
CA ILE A 263 10.16 -5.05 -11.77
C ILE A 263 10.39 -4.58 -10.32
N ILE A 264 10.83 -5.49 -9.44
CA ILE A 264 11.16 -5.16 -8.03
C ILE A 264 12.25 -4.09 -7.96
N ALA A 265 13.32 -4.21 -8.76
CA ALA A 265 14.40 -3.24 -8.80
C ALA A 265 13.93 -1.85 -9.28
N MET A 266 13.06 -1.79 -10.30
CA MET A 266 12.52 -0.53 -10.83
C MET A 266 11.56 0.13 -9.83
N ILE A 267 10.65 -0.64 -9.22
CA ILE A 267 9.75 -0.17 -8.16
C ILE A 267 10.54 0.45 -7.01
N LYS A 268 11.62 -0.20 -6.54
CA LYS A 268 12.46 0.33 -5.45
C LYS A 268 13.11 1.68 -5.80
N ILE A 269 13.51 1.90 -7.05
CA ILE A 269 14.04 3.19 -7.51
C ILE A 269 12.92 4.25 -7.53
N CYS A 270 11.74 3.91 -8.06
CA CYS A 270 10.59 4.81 -8.13
C CYS A 270 10.05 5.21 -6.75
N GLN A 271 10.01 4.29 -5.79
CA GLN A 271 9.61 4.55 -4.40
C GLN A 271 10.54 5.57 -3.71
N GLY A 272 11.82 5.64 -4.11
CA GLY A 272 12.80 6.60 -3.57
C GLY A 272 12.47 8.08 -3.81
N TYR A 273 11.47 8.40 -4.63
CA TYR A 273 10.96 9.76 -4.86
C TYR A 273 9.80 10.15 -3.91
N GLY A 274 9.45 9.30 -2.93
CA GLY A 274 8.50 9.60 -1.87
C GLY A 274 7.05 9.78 -2.34
N ARG A 275 6.65 9.14 -3.45
CA ARG A 275 5.38 9.37 -4.14
C ARG A 275 4.72 8.05 -4.57
N PRO A 276 3.40 8.05 -4.85
CA PRO A 276 2.73 6.92 -5.50
C PRO A 276 3.48 6.47 -6.76
N VAL A 277 3.57 5.15 -6.94
CA VAL A 277 4.27 4.50 -8.06
C VAL A 277 3.27 3.70 -8.88
N ILE A 278 3.23 3.93 -10.19
CA ILE A 278 2.32 3.29 -11.15
C ILE A 278 3.15 2.67 -12.29
N CYS A 279 2.89 1.42 -12.65
CA CYS A 279 3.51 0.81 -13.82
C CYS A 279 2.63 1.03 -15.06
N THR A 280 2.98 1.97 -15.93
CA THR A 280 2.12 2.41 -17.06
C THR A 280 2.22 1.52 -18.30
N GLU A 281 3.24 0.66 -18.38
CA GLU A 281 3.31 -0.42 -19.38
C GLU A 281 4.02 -1.65 -18.80
N TRP A 282 3.40 -2.82 -18.94
CA TRP A 282 3.97 -4.14 -18.61
C TRP A 282 3.31 -5.26 -19.45
N LEU A 283 3.50 -6.51 -19.04
CA LEU A 283 3.08 -7.77 -19.69
C LEU A 283 3.94 -8.14 -20.90
N ARG A 284 4.81 -9.14 -20.69
CA ARG A 284 5.65 -9.76 -21.73
C ARG A 284 5.84 -11.23 -21.38
N ARG A 285 4.82 -12.05 -21.69
CA ARG A 285 4.69 -13.42 -21.18
C ARG A 285 5.91 -14.32 -21.46
N GLN A 286 6.67 -14.04 -22.53
CA GLN A 286 7.87 -14.77 -22.95
C GLN A 286 9.06 -14.69 -21.97
N VAL A 287 9.09 -13.70 -21.07
CA VAL A 287 10.16 -13.54 -20.06
C VAL A 287 9.66 -13.69 -18.62
N GLY A 288 8.53 -14.40 -18.44
CA GLY A 288 7.92 -14.60 -17.12
C GLY A 288 7.24 -13.36 -16.53
N ASN A 289 7.09 -12.29 -17.31
CA ASN A 289 6.29 -11.11 -16.97
C ASN A 289 4.82 -11.40 -17.34
N THR A 290 4.05 -11.88 -16.36
CA THR A 290 2.66 -12.35 -16.49
C THR A 290 1.82 -11.87 -15.32
N PHE A 291 0.48 -11.94 -15.42
CA PHE A 291 -0.41 -11.59 -14.31
C PHE A 291 -0.08 -12.36 -13.02
N ALA A 292 0.28 -13.64 -13.14
CA ALA A 292 0.58 -14.51 -11.99
C ALA A 292 1.89 -14.14 -11.27
N SER A 293 2.88 -13.54 -11.97
CA SER A 293 4.15 -13.13 -11.36
C SER A 293 4.18 -11.66 -10.95
N VAL A 294 3.48 -10.78 -11.68
CA VAL A 294 3.54 -9.33 -11.50
C VAL A 294 2.53 -8.83 -10.47
N LEU A 295 1.29 -9.32 -10.47
CA LEU A 295 0.24 -8.83 -9.55
C LEU A 295 0.58 -9.02 -8.06
N PRO A 296 1.26 -10.10 -7.61
CA PRO A 296 1.71 -10.21 -6.21
C PRO A 296 2.76 -9.15 -5.83
N ILE A 297 3.70 -8.84 -6.73
CA ILE A 297 4.72 -7.80 -6.53
C ILE A 297 4.05 -6.43 -6.41
N PHE A 298 3.10 -6.17 -7.31
CA PHE A 298 2.28 -4.96 -7.34
C PHE A 298 1.46 -4.80 -6.05
N ALA A 299 0.82 -5.87 -5.56
CA ALA A 299 0.07 -5.86 -4.32
C ALA A 299 0.96 -5.51 -3.11
N ALA A 300 2.10 -6.19 -2.96
CA ALA A 300 3.05 -5.99 -1.85
C ALA A 300 3.69 -4.58 -1.84
N ASN A 301 3.80 -3.93 -3.00
CA ASN A 301 4.38 -2.59 -3.15
C ASN A 301 3.35 -1.46 -3.31
N ARG A 302 2.05 -1.78 -3.25
CA ARG A 302 0.93 -0.88 -3.55
C ARG A 302 1.03 -0.20 -4.93
N VAL A 303 1.58 -0.91 -5.93
CA VAL A 303 1.70 -0.43 -7.32
C VAL A 303 0.49 -0.90 -8.11
N GLY A 304 -0.30 0.03 -8.62
CA GLY A 304 -1.28 -0.23 -9.67
C GLY A 304 -0.63 -0.06 -11.06
N GLY A 305 -1.33 -0.44 -12.12
CA GLY A 305 -0.74 -0.30 -13.44
C GLY A 305 -1.60 -0.70 -14.63
N TYR A 306 -1.02 -0.47 -15.81
CA TYR A 306 -1.61 -0.70 -17.11
C TYR A 306 -0.69 -1.65 -17.88
N HIS A 307 -1.15 -2.86 -18.20
CA HIS A 307 -0.39 -3.69 -19.14
C HIS A 307 -0.58 -3.20 -20.57
N TRP A 308 0.24 -3.63 -21.52
CA TRP A 308 -0.05 -3.37 -22.91
C TRP A 308 -1.17 -4.30 -23.43
N GLY A 309 -2.00 -3.78 -24.33
CA GLY A 309 -2.96 -4.55 -25.16
C GLY A 309 -4.23 -5.03 -24.44
N LEU A 310 -5.40 -4.72 -25.01
CA LEU A 310 -6.69 -5.27 -24.57
C LEU A 310 -7.18 -6.36 -25.55
N VAL A 311 -7.58 -5.97 -26.75
CA VAL A 311 -8.17 -6.84 -27.78
C VAL A 311 -7.19 -7.02 -28.95
N ALA A 312 -7.07 -8.25 -29.45
CA ALA A 312 -6.32 -8.54 -30.65
C ALA A 312 -6.93 -7.84 -31.87
N GLY A 313 -6.22 -6.86 -32.42
CA GLY A 313 -6.70 -6.00 -33.51
C GLY A 313 -5.63 -5.60 -34.52
N ARG A 314 -5.86 -4.50 -35.25
CA ARG A 314 -4.95 -4.00 -36.30
C ARG A 314 -3.53 -3.68 -35.79
N THR A 315 -3.38 -3.31 -34.52
CA THR A 315 -2.07 -3.18 -33.84
C THR A 315 -1.25 -4.48 -33.82
N GLN A 316 -1.89 -5.66 -33.89
CA GLN A 316 -1.28 -6.99 -33.76
C GLN A 316 -0.41 -7.15 -32.51
N THR A 317 -0.82 -6.57 -31.38
CA THR A 317 -0.01 -6.50 -30.16
C THR A 317 0.15 -7.84 -29.43
N TYR A 318 -0.68 -8.83 -29.74
CA TYR A 318 -0.47 -10.25 -29.43
C TYR A 318 0.81 -10.84 -30.07
N MET A 319 1.29 -10.30 -31.21
CA MET A 319 2.53 -10.73 -31.86
C MET A 319 3.77 -10.34 -31.05
N HIS A 320 4.86 -11.08 -31.24
CA HIS A 320 6.10 -10.87 -30.48
C HIS A 320 6.92 -9.73 -31.07
N TRP A 321 7.69 -9.04 -30.22
CA TRP A 321 8.78 -8.19 -30.70
C TRP A 321 9.79 -9.00 -31.50
N GLY A 322 10.06 -8.57 -32.73
CA GLY A 322 10.89 -9.30 -33.70
C GLY A 322 10.13 -10.25 -34.62
N SER A 323 8.81 -10.43 -34.47
CA SER A 323 7.98 -11.12 -35.48
C SER A 323 8.04 -10.37 -36.82
N LYS A 324 8.19 -11.12 -37.91
CA LYS A 324 8.38 -10.62 -39.29
C LYS A 324 7.13 -10.88 -40.14
N LYS A 325 7.01 -10.20 -41.28
CA LYS A 325 5.90 -10.39 -42.24
C LYS A 325 5.67 -11.88 -42.54
N GLY A 326 4.45 -12.35 -42.33
CA GLY A 326 4.06 -13.75 -42.49
C GLY A 326 4.36 -14.67 -41.29
N SER A 327 4.76 -14.14 -40.13
CA SER A 327 4.86 -14.93 -38.90
C SER A 327 3.50 -15.51 -38.52
N PRO A 328 3.41 -16.79 -38.11
CA PRO A 328 2.16 -17.38 -37.65
C PRO A 328 1.72 -16.79 -36.31
N MET A 329 0.43 -16.93 -35.99
CA MET A 329 -0.14 -16.66 -34.67
C MET A 329 0.69 -17.36 -33.57
N PRO A 330 1.27 -16.64 -32.59
CA PRO A 330 2.15 -17.24 -31.60
C PRO A 330 1.36 -18.09 -30.59
N LYS A 331 1.97 -19.20 -30.14
CA LYS A 331 1.39 -20.11 -29.13
C LYS A 331 1.20 -19.46 -27.74
N VAL A 332 1.92 -18.37 -27.48
CA VAL A 332 1.81 -17.55 -26.27
C VAL A 332 1.76 -16.11 -26.74
N TRP A 333 0.70 -15.37 -26.39
CA TRP A 333 0.55 -13.97 -26.83
C TRP A 333 1.43 -13.03 -26.00
N GLN A 334 1.96 -11.98 -26.64
CA GLN A 334 2.83 -11.04 -25.93
C GLN A 334 2.05 -10.16 -24.94
N HIS A 335 0.97 -9.54 -25.42
CA HIS A 335 0.22 -8.51 -24.70
C HIS A 335 -1.27 -8.87 -24.55
N ASP A 336 -2.06 -8.69 -25.62
CA ASP A 336 -3.54 -8.73 -25.62
C ASP A 336 -4.17 -9.89 -24.81
N VAL A 337 -5.37 -9.66 -24.29
CA VAL A 337 -6.10 -10.57 -23.39
C VAL A 337 -7.44 -11.05 -23.96
N PHE A 338 -7.95 -10.39 -25.01
CA PHE A 338 -9.16 -10.80 -25.75
C PHE A 338 -8.87 -11.15 -27.21
N TYR A 339 -9.54 -12.18 -27.71
CA TYR A 339 -9.74 -12.41 -29.14
C TYR A 339 -10.69 -11.35 -29.75
N PRO A 340 -10.74 -11.16 -31.09
CA PRO A 340 -11.62 -10.18 -31.75
C PRO A 340 -13.12 -10.43 -31.57
N ASP A 341 -13.50 -11.55 -30.95
CA ASP A 341 -14.86 -12.04 -30.70
C ASP A 341 -15.23 -12.05 -29.20
N GLY A 342 -14.48 -11.31 -28.37
CA GLY A 342 -14.73 -11.19 -26.93
C GLY A 342 -14.34 -12.39 -26.09
N ARG A 343 -13.87 -13.49 -26.68
CA ARG A 343 -13.33 -14.62 -25.91
C ARG A 343 -12.00 -14.24 -25.26
N LEU A 344 -11.78 -14.73 -24.04
CA LEU A 344 -10.50 -14.54 -23.34
C LEU A 344 -9.37 -15.41 -23.92
N TYR A 345 -8.16 -14.85 -23.93
CA TYR A 345 -6.92 -15.56 -24.22
C TYR A 345 -6.56 -16.55 -23.10
N ASP A 346 -6.57 -16.11 -21.83
CA ASP A 346 -6.51 -16.97 -20.65
C ASP A 346 -7.46 -16.43 -19.56
N ALA A 347 -8.47 -17.23 -19.21
CA ALA A 347 -9.44 -16.88 -18.16
C ALA A 347 -8.79 -16.78 -16.76
N LYS A 348 -7.64 -17.43 -16.52
CA LYS A 348 -6.93 -17.38 -15.24
C LYS A 348 -6.28 -16.01 -15.01
N GLU A 349 -5.78 -15.36 -16.07
CA GLU A 349 -5.21 -14.02 -15.97
C GLU A 349 -6.28 -13.01 -15.52
N MET A 350 -7.51 -13.13 -16.02
CA MET A 350 -8.63 -12.27 -15.59
C MET A 350 -9.17 -12.64 -14.20
N GLN A 351 -9.14 -13.92 -13.80
CA GLN A 351 -9.43 -14.31 -12.41
C GLN A 351 -8.44 -13.67 -11.43
N LEU A 352 -7.14 -13.66 -11.78
CA LEU A 352 -6.10 -12.97 -11.02
C LEU A 352 -6.32 -11.46 -10.99
N LEU A 353 -6.70 -10.83 -12.12
CA LEU A 353 -7.00 -9.40 -12.18
C LEU A 353 -8.22 -9.03 -11.31
N LYS A 354 -9.28 -9.84 -11.30
CA LYS A 354 -10.44 -9.65 -10.41
C LYS A 354 -10.04 -9.74 -8.95
N ALA A 355 -9.28 -10.78 -8.57
CA ALA A 355 -8.81 -10.98 -7.20
C ALA A 355 -7.74 -9.97 -6.75
N PHE A 356 -7.00 -9.35 -7.69
CA PHE A 356 -5.96 -8.39 -7.39
C PHE A 356 -6.49 -7.23 -6.56
N SER A 357 -5.81 -6.96 -5.45
CA SER A 357 -6.08 -5.88 -4.54
C SER A 357 -4.78 -5.48 -3.83
N PHE A 358 -4.70 -4.24 -3.36
CA PHE A 358 -3.81 -3.94 -2.25
C PHE A 358 -4.47 -4.56 -1.02
N GLY A 359 -3.91 -5.66 -0.52
CA GLY A 359 -4.50 -6.43 0.56
C GLY A 359 -4.67 -5.61 1.84
N ALA A 360 -5.51 -6.08 2.75
CA ALA A 360 -5.65 -5.50 4.08
C ALA A 360 -4.38 -5.74 4.91
N ALA A 361 -3.40 -4.87 4.72
CA ALA A 361 -2.16 -4.75 5.50
C ALA A 361 -1.36 -6.06 5.78
N GLU A 362 -0.91 -6.77 4.74
CA GLU A 362 0.53 -7.11 4.74
C GLU A 362 1.25 -5.81 4.35
N SER A 363 1.51 -4.97 5.36
CA SER A 363 2.12 -3.63 5.22
C SER A 363 3.47 -3.72 4.49
N GLY A 364 3.74 -2.79 3.57
CA GLY A 364 4.95 -2.76 2.74
C GLY A 364 6.23 -2.45 3.53
N GLY A 365 6.63 -3.36 4.40
CA GLY A 365 7.73 -3.19 5.34
C GLY A 365 7.50 -2.07 6.36
N CYS A 366 6.35 -2.06 7.03
CA CYS A 366 5.98 -1.04 8.02
C CYS A 366 5.19 -1.67 9.19
N TYR A 367 5.91 -2.17 10.20
CA TYR A 367 5.33 -2.78 11.39
C TYR A 367 5.63 -1.93 12.63
N VAL A 368 4.67 -1.90 13.56
CA VAL A 368 4.82 -1.31 14.90
C VAL A 368 4.59 -2.41 15.94
N PHE A 369 5.26 -2.30 17.08
CA PHE A 369 5.10 -3.19 18.24
C PHE A 369 4.86 -2.34 19.49
N THR A 370 3.77 -2.59 20.20
CA THR A 370 3.51 -2.01 21.52
C THR A 370 4.25 -2.82 22.59
N TYR A 371 4.80 -2.14 23.60
CA TYR A 371 5.42 -2.80 24.75
C TYR A 371 5.35 -1.93 26.00
N PHE A 372 5.74 -2.52 27.12
CA PHE A 372 6.01 -1.80 28.36
C PHE A 372 7.39 -2.18 28.92
N LYS A 373 7.85 -1.44 29.93
CA LYS A 373 9.13 -1.67 30.63
C LYS A 373 8.88 -1.82 32.13
N GLY A 374 9.84 -2.40 32.86
CA GLY A 374 9.66 -2.68 34.30
C GLY A 374 8.44 -3.57 34.58
N ASN A 375 7.47 -3.05 35.34
CA ASN A 375 6.13 -3.61 35.53
C ASN A 375 5.02 -2.73 34.92
N GLY A 376 5.35 -1.83 33.99
CA GLY A 376 4.40 -0.93 33.32
C GLY A 376 4.11 0.36 34.08
N GLU A 377 5.01 0.79 34.97
CA GLU A 377 4.85 2.01 35.77
C GLU A 377 4.98 3.31 34.95
N ASP A 378 5.70 3.27 33.82
CA ASP A 378 6.01 4.42 32.97
C ASP A 378 5.09 4.56 31.75
N GLY A 379 4.60 3.45 31.18
CA GLY A 379 3.48 3.44 30.23
C GLY A 379 3.72 2.72 28.90
N LEU A 380 3.01 3.20 27.87
CA LEU A 380 3.12 2.68 26.51
C LEU A 380 4.46 3.07 25.87
N HIS A 381 5.21 2.08 25.43
CA HIS A 381 6.33 2.25 24.49
C HIS A 381 5.97 1.67 23.13
N LEU A 382 6.58 2.20 22.06
CA LEU A 382 6.43 1.71 20.70
C LEU A 382 7.80 1.42 20.08
N ALA A 383 7.90 0.31 19.34
CA ALA A 383 9.03 0.00 18.47
C ALA A 383 8.52 -0.13 17.03
N TYR A 384 9.42 0.02 16.05
CA TYR A 384 9.12 -0.22 14.64
C TYR A 384 10.08 -1.23 14.02
N SER A 385 9.63 -1.85 12.94
CA SER A 385 10.45 -2.70 12.07
C SER A 385 9.99 -2.58 10.62
N THR A 386 10.91 -2.76 9.67
CA THR A 386 10.61 -2.81 8.24
C THR A 386 10.66 -4.23 7.66
N ASP A 387 11.12 -5.22 8.43
CA ASP A 387 11.19 -6.63 8.03
C ASP A 387 10.50 -7.60 9.01
N GLY A 388 10.18 -7.15 10.22
CA GLY A 388 9.60 -7.96 11.30
C GLY A 388 10.65 -8.69 12.16
N PHE A 389 11.94 -8.49 11.91
CA PHE A 389 13.04 -9.19 12.55
C PHE A 389 13.88 -8.24 13.41
N GLU A 390 14.31 -7.11 12.85
CA GLU A 390 15.03 -6.06 13.59
C GLU A 390 14.05 -4.98 14.08
N TRP A 391 13.91 -4.82 15.40
CA TRP A 391 13.02 -3.85 16.03
C TRP A 391 13.78 -2.71 16.70
N THR A 392 13.48 -1.48 16.30
CA THR A 392 14.09 -0.25 16.84
C THR A 392 13.04 0.52 17.66
N SER A 393 13.39 1.04 18.83
CA SER A 393 12.49 1.86 19.63
C SER A 393 12.18 3.21 18.96
N LEU A 394 10.92 3.63 19.03
CA LEU A 394 10.48 4.97 18.65
C LEU A 394 10.66 5.92 19.85
N ASN A 395 10.53 7.24 19.61
CA ASN A 395 10.52 8.26 20.66
C ASN A 395 11.72 8.18 21.65
N GLU A 396 12.90 7.76 21.17
CA GLU A 396 14.10 7.53 21.99
C GLU A 396 13.89 6.54 23.17
N ASP A 397 12.97 5.57 23.05
CA ASP A 397 12.62 4.62 24.13
C ASP A 397 12.02 5.33 25.38
N LYS A 398 11.43 6.52 25.17
CA LYS A 398 10.59 7.25 26.13
C LYS A 398 9.12 6.82 25.98
N SER A 399 8.43 6.61 27.10
CA SER A 399 6.97 6.32 27.13
C SER A 399 6.16 7.42 26.44
N LEU A 400 5.21 7.02 25.59
CA LEU A 400 4.29 7.88 24.85
C LEU A 400 2.95 8.09 25.58
N LEU A 401 2.59 7.21 26.52
CA LEU A 401 1.34 7.35 27.29
C LEU A 401 1.48 6.74 28.69
N ALA A 402 1.63 7.58 29.71
CA ALA A 402 1.68 7.15 31.11
C ALA A 402 0.29 6.69 31.62
N PRO A 403 0.23 5.65 32.48
CA PRO A 403 -1.03 5.16 33.05
C PRO A 403 -1.68 6.14 34.03
N MET A 404 -3.01 6.33 33.90
CA MET A 404 -3.82 7.20 34.77
C MET A 404 -4.98 6.47 35.46
N VAL A 405 -5.27 5.22 35.07
CA VAL A 405 -6.44 4.44 35.52
C VAL A 405 -6.04 3.15 36.24
N GLY A 406 -6.92 2.67 37.12
CA GLY A 406 -6.58 1.68 38.15
C GLY A 406 -5.85 2.31 39.35
N GLY A 407 -5.87 1.62 40.49
CA GLY A 407 -5.26 2.06 41.74
C GLY A 407 -3.74 1.90 41.76
N ASP A 408 -3.23 0.79 41.24
CA ASP A 408 -1.78 0.57 41.04
C ASP A 408 -1.21 1.46 39.90
N LYS A 409 -2.06 1.98 39.01
CA LYS A 409 -1.72 2.74 37.80
C LYS A 409 -0.62 2.09 36.97
N LEU A 410 -0.86 0.87 36.49
CA LEU A 410 0.04 0.20 35.56
C LEU A 410 -0.48 0.26 34.12
N MET A 411 0.44 0.16 33.17
CA MET A 411 0.17 -0.18 31.78
C MET A 411 1.02 -1.39 31.40
N ARG A 412 0.54 -2.58 31.76
CA ARG A 412 1.16 -3.83 31.30
C ARG A 412 0.37 -4.46 30.18
N ASP A 413 1.07 -5.24 29.38
CA ASP A 413 0.50 -6.11 28.36
C ASP A 413 -0.38 -5.30 27.36
N PRO A 414 0.08 -4.14 26.82
CA PRO A 414 -0.77 -3.23 26.06
C PRO A 414 -1.08 -3.76 24.66
N CYS A 415 -2.32 -4.21 24.45
CA CYS A 415 -2.78 -4.70 23.16
C CYS A 415 -3.40 -3.58 22.32
N VAL A 416 -2.98 -3.44 21.05
CA VAL A 416 -3.50 -2.44 20.11
C VAL A 416 -3.91 -3.08 18.79
N ILE A 417 -5.10 -2.72 18.30
CA ILE A 417 -5.56 -3.01 16.94
C ILE A 417 -6.02 -1.74 16.22
N LYS A 418 -6.06 -1.79 14.88
CA LYS A 418 -6.78 -0.81 14.06
C LYS A 418 -8.24 -1.26 13.87
N GLY A 419 -9.19 -0.48 14.35
CA GLY A 419 -10.63 -0.71 14.23
C GLY A 419 -11.21 -0.39 12.86
N ALA A 420 -12.43 -0.85 12.60
CA ALA A 420 -13.16 -0.59 11.36
C ALA A 420 -13.75 0.84 11.28
N ASP A 421 -13.72 1.58 12.39
CA ASP A 421 -13.92 3.04 12.44
C ASP A 421 -12.68 3.84 12.01
N GLY A 422 -11.56 3.17 11.77
CA GLY A 422 -10.27 3.76 11.40
C GLY A 422 -9.45 4.29 12.58
N LEU A 423 -9.87 4.06 13.83
CA LEU A 423 -9.08 4.37 15.02
C LEU A 423 -8.13 3.22 15.37
N PHE A 424 -7.09 3.51 16.14
CA PHE A 424 -6.38 2.50 16.92
C PHE A 424 -7.03 2.40 18.30
N HIS A 425 -7.38 1.20 18.75
CA HIS A 425 -7.93 0.94 20.09
C HIS A 425 -6.89 0.20 20.92
N MET A 426 -6.69 0.63 22.17
CA MET A 426 -5.77 -0.01 23.12
C MET A 426 -6.52 -0.54 24.35
N VAL A 427 -6.14 -1.72 24.82
CA VAL A 427 -6.50 -2.26 26.15
C VAL A 427 -5.24 -2.72 26.90
N TRP A 428 -5.25 -2.68 28.24
CA TRP A 428 -4.09 -3.07 29.06
C TRP A 428 -4.47 -3.50 30.50
N THR A 429 -3.55 -4.23 31.14
CA THR A 429 -3.62 -4.59 32.56
C THR A 429 -3.30 -3.37 33.44
N VAL A 430 -4.22 -2.97 34.33
CA VAL A 430 -4.06 -1.77 35.19
C VAL A 430 -3.50 -2.06 36.59
N SER A 431 -3.55 -3.30 37.06
CA SER A 431 -3.22 -3.66 38.45
C SER A 431 -2.95 -5.17 38.62
N TRP A 432 -2.23 -5.53 39.68
CA TRP A 432 -2.01 -6.92 40.10
C TRP A 432 -3.24 -7.57 40.78
N LYS A 433 -4.28 -6.80 41.15
CA LYS A 433 -5.39 -7.28 41.99
C LYS A 433 -6.79 -6.79 41.59
N GLU A 434 -6.91 -5.83 40.68
CA GLU A 434 -8.22 -5.26 40.30
C GLU A 434 -9.03 -6.12 39.31
N LYS A 435 -10.32 -5.78 39.21
CA LYS A 435 -11.35 -6.50 38.46
C LYS A 435 -11.72 -5.82 37.14
N GLY A 436 -10.82 -5.02 36.60
CA GLY A 436 -11.01 -4.29 35.35
C GLY A 436 -9.70 -4.06 34.60
N ILE A 437 -9.84 -3.44 33.43
CA ILE A 437 -8.77 -3.19 32.45
C ILE A 437 -8.78 -1.72 32.03
N GLY A 438 -7.69 -1.26 31.43
CA GLY A 438 -7.61 0.08 30.85
C GLY A 438 -8.10 0.10 29.40
N TYR A 439 -8.57 1.27 28.93
CA TYR A 439 -8.88 1.52 27.53
C TYR A 439 -8.55 2.96 27.09
N ALA A 440 -8.07 3.10 25.86
CA ALA A 440 -7.91 4.37 25.14
C ALA A 440 -7.97 4.14 23.62
N ASN A 441 -8.11 5.20 22.83
CA ASN A 441 -7.97 5.15 21.37
C ASN A 441 -7.14 6.32 20.81
N SER A 442 -6.68 6.18 19.57
CA SER A 442 -5.85 7.16 18.86
C SER A 442 -6.15 7.14 17.35
N ARG A 443 -5.71 8.17 16.63
CA ARG A 443 -5.73 8.21 15.14
C ARG A 443 -4.38 7.87 14.50
N ASP A 444 -3.31 7.99 15.26
CA ASP A 444 -1.92 8.07 14.78
C ASP A 444 -0.91 7.31 15.68
N LEU A 445 -1.37 6.69 16.77
CA LEU A 445 -0.57 6.08 17.85
C LEU A 445 0.22 7.07 18.73
N ILE A 446 0.06 8.38 18.49
CA ILE A 446 0.75 9.46 19.19
C ILE A 446 -0.22 10.19 20.13
N HIS A 447 -1.34 10.66 19.59
CA HIS A 447 -2.35 11.40 20.30
C HIS A 447 -3.44 10.45 20.79
N TRP A 448 -3.48 10.21 22.10
CA TRP A 448 -4.40 9.27 22.74
C TRP A 448 -5.57 9.97 23.44
N SER A 449 -6.74 9.33 23.38
CA SER A 449 -7.95 9.75 24.09
C SER A 449 -7.77 9.69 25.60
N LYS A 450 -8.66 10.38 26.34
CA LYS A 450 -8.76 10.18 27.80
C LYS A 450 -8.94 8.69 28.11
N GLN A 451 -8.10 8.18 29.00
CA GLN A 451 -8.13 6.77 29.43
C GLN A 451 -9.41 6.47 30.23
N LYS A 452 -9.92 5.25 30.08
CA LYS A 452 -11.04 4.68 30.85
C LYS A 452 -10.60 3.45 31.64
N HIS A 453 -11.31 3.16 32.72
CA HIS A 453 -11.31 1.84 33.35
C HIS A 453 -12.57 1.09 32.90
N ILE A 454 -12.45 -0.20 32.60
CA ILE A 454 -13.58 -1.08 32.22
C ILE A 454 -13.63 -2.24 33.22
N GLY A 455 -14.67 -2.28 34.04
CA GLY A 455 -14.87 -3.24 35.15
C GLY A 455 -15.28 -4.65 34.73
N VAL A 456 -14.54 -5.28 33.80
CA VAL A 456 -14.92 -6.54 33.14
C VAL A 456 -15.16 -7.76 34.06
N MET A 457 -14.72 -7.71 35.32
CA MET A 457 -14.96 -8.73 36.36
C MET A 457 -15.53 -8.15 37.67
N GLU A 458 -15.95 -6.88 37.73
CA GLU A 458 -16.42 -6.25 38.99
C GLU A 458 -17.62 -6.97 39.63
N HIS A 459 -18.48 -7.55 38.78
CA HIS A 459 -19.64 -8.36 39.16
C HIS A 459 -19.30 -9.68 39.88
N GLU A 460 -18.04 -10.14 39.80
CA GLU A 460 -17.59 -11.41 40.36
C GLU A 460 -16.85 -11.17 41.69
N ALA A 461 -17.46 -11.56 42.81
CA ALA A 461 -16.92 -11.30 44.14
C ALA A 461 -15.50 -11.86 44.34
N GLU A 462 -15.24 -13.08 43.86
CA GLU A 462 -13.99 -13.82 44.08
C GLU A 462 -12.94 -13.63 42.97
N ALA A 463 -13.18 -12.78 41.98
CA ALA A 463 -12.21 -12.48 40.92
C ALA A 463 -10.97 -11.77 41.49
N ARG A 464 -9.77 -12.34 41.26
CA ARG A 464 -8.51 -11.85 41.83
C ARG A 464 -7.67 -10.94 40.92
N ASN A 465 -8.02 -10.81 39.65
CA ASN A 465 -7.30 -9.99 38.65
C ASN A 465 -8.04 -9.94 37.31
N CYS A 466 -7.68 -8.97 36.45
CA CYS A 466 -7.80 -9.05 35.00
C CYS A 466 -6.42 -8.78 34.39
N TRP A 467 -5.78 -9.79 33.79
CA TRP A 467 -4.40 -9.71 33.26
C TRP A 467 -4.34 -10.10 31.78
N ALA A 468 -3.33 -9.57 31.07
CA ALA A 468 -3.09 -9.77 29.64
C ALA A 468 -4.37 -9.65 28.79
N PRO A 469 -5.05 -8.48 28.82
CA PRO A 469 -6.20 -8.25 27.97
C PRO A 469 -5.79 -7.99 26.52
N GLU A 470 -6.40 -8.71 25.60
CA GLU A 470 -6.33 -8.42 24.17
C GLU A 470 -7.69 -7.97 23.62
N VAL A 471 -7.64 -7.30 22.47
CA VAL A 471 -8.82 -6.83 21.72
C VAL A 471 -8.71 -7.29 20.27
N PHE A 472 -9.81 -7.79 19.71
CA PHE A 472 -9.90 -8.27 18.33
C PHE A 472 -11.17 -7.75 17.66
N TYR A 473 -11.13 -7.38 16.38
CA TYR A 473 -12.31 -6.94 15.63
C TYR A 473 -12.96 -8.10 14.85
N ASP A 474 -14.10 -8.57 15.34
CA ASP A 474 -14.93 -9.62 14.74
C ASP A 474 -15.79 -9.04 13.60
N GLU A 475 -15.13 -8.85 12.45
CA GLU A 475 -15.69 -8.30 11.20
C GLU A 475 -17.08 -8.89 10.83
N PRO A 476 -17.32 -10.21 10.81
CA PRO A 476 -18.62 -10.78 10.46
C PRO A 476 -19.80 -10.27 11.33
N ASN A 477 -19.58 -10.07 12.63
CA ASN A 477 -20.59 -9.56 13.54
C ASN A 477 -20.50 -8.03 13.73
N ARG A 478 -19.46 -7.38 13.19
CA ARG A 478 -19.14 -5.94 13.31
C ARG A 478 -19.01 -5.48 14.77
N GLN A 479 -18.28 -6.24 15.57
CA GLN A 479 -18.09 -6.02 17.00
C GLN A 479 -16.61 -6.18 17.39
N TYR A 480 -16.24 -5.60 18.53
CA TYR A 480 -14.96 -5.86 19.16
C TYR A 480 -15.13 -6.95 20.23
N LEU A 481 -14.21 -7.90 20.25
CA LEU A 481 -14.08 -8.94 21.24
C LEU A 481 -12.92 -8.56 22.16
N ILE A 482 -13.16 -8.40 23.46
CA ILE A 482 -12.11 -8.11 24.45
C ILE A 482 -12.01 -9.31 25.38
N PHE A 483 -10.81 -9.85 25.56
CA PHE A 483 -10.58 -11.09 26.29
C PHE A 483 -9.31 -11.05 27.13
N TRP A 484 -9.34 -11.64 28.33
CA TRP A 484 -8.30 -11.50 29.36
C TRP A 484 -8.29 -12.72 30.29
N ALA A 485 -7.25 -12.84 31.12
CA ALA A 485 -7.09 -13.93 32.07
C ALA A 485 -7.51 -13.53 33.50
N THR A 486 -8.31 -14.35 34.18
CA THR A 486 -8.72 -14.15 35.58
C THR A 486 -8.61 -15.43 36.40
N THR A 487 -8.05 -15.34 37.61
CA THR A 487 -8.20 -16.38 38.64
C THR A 487 -9.48 -16.15 39.45
N ILE A 488 -10.27 -17.21 39.62
CA ILE A 488 -11.40 -17.27 40.56
C ILE A 488 -11.22 -18.53 41.42
N PRO A 489 -10.90 -18.40 42.72
CA PRO A 489 -10.59 -19.54 43.58
C PRO A 489 -11.68 -20.61 43.60
N GLY A 490 -11.27 -21.87 43.60
CA GLY A 490 -12.16 -23.03 43.68
C GLY A 490 -13.04 -23.27 42.45
N ARG A 491 -13.06 -22.38 41.44
CA ARG A 491 -13.92 -22.54 40.25
C ARG A 491 -13.43 -23.65 39.30
N PHE A 492 -12.13 -23.95 39.27
CA PHE A 492 -11.55 -25.00 38.42
C PHE A 492 -10.70 -25.99 39.25
N PRO A 493 -11.31 -26.72 40.21
CA PRO A 493 -10.61 -27.40 41.30
C PRO A 493 -9.64 -28.49 40.82
N ALA A 494 -9.91 -29.11 39.66
CA ALA A 494 -9.01 -30.08 39.03
C ALA A 494 -7.63 -29.51 38.65
N THR A 495 -7.53 -28.17 38.53
CA THR A 495 -6.31 -27.45 38.10
C THR A 495 -5.78 -26.47 39.15
N GLU A 496 -6.40 -26.39 40.34
CA GLU A 496 -6.14 -25.32 41.32
C GLU A 496 -4.67 -25.20 41.75
N LYS A 497 -3.95 -26.33 41.77
CA LYS A 497 -2.53 -26.40 42.14
C LYS A 497 -1.56 -26.33 40.95
N ALA A 498 -2.06 -26.23 39.72
CA ALA A 498 -1.26 -26.36 38.49
C ALA A 498 -0.30 -25.18 38.25
N GLY A 499 -0.69 -23.94 38.58
CA GLY A 499 0.17 -22.76 38.42
C GLY A 499 1.35 -22.69 39.40
N GLY A 500 1.28 -23.41 40.52
CA GLY A 500 2.29 -23.34 41.60
C GLY A 500 2.47 -21.94 42.19
N SER A 501 1.42 -21.14 42.11
CA SER A 501 1.12 -19.92 42.88
C SER A 501 -0.40 -19.95 43.13
N ASP A 502 -0.96 -19.03 43.92
CA ASP A 502 -2.40 -18.98 44.21
C ASP A 502 -3.23 -18.40 43.03
N ARG A 503 -2.82 -18.74 41.81
CA ARG A 503 -3.32 -18.25 40.52
C ARG A 503 -3.59 -19.41 39.56
N ASN A 504 -4.86 -19.72 39.39
CA ASN A 504 -5.40 -20.70 38.46
C ASN A 504 -6.32 -19.94 37.49
N HIS A 505 -5.74 -19.49 36.39
CA HIS A 505 -6.38 -18.63 35.41
C HIS A 505 -7.20 -19.43 34.40
N ARG A 506 -8.24 -18.77 33.90
CA ARG A 506 -8.85 -19.06 32.58
C ARG A 506 -9.05 -17.76 31.83
N MET A 507 -9.22 -17.88 30.51
CA MET A 507 -9.57 -16.77 29.64
C MET A 507 -11.07 -16.50 29.72
N TYR A 508 -11.45 -15.23 29.82
CA TYR A 508 -12.82 -14.71 29.80
C TYR A 508 -12.95 -13.65 28.70
N TYR A 509 -14.17 -13.34 28.28
CA TYR A 509 -14.43 -12.30 27.28
C TYR A 509 -15.73 -11.51 27.50
N VAL A 510 -15.75 -10.30 26.90
CA VAL A 510 -16.95 -9.53 26.56
C VAL A 510 -16.91 -9.13 25.09
N THR A 511 -18.05 -8.79 24.49
CA THR A 511 -18.10 -8.06 23.22
C THR A 511 -18.65 -6.64 23.41
N THR A 512 -18.24 -5.72 22.54
CA THR A 512 -18.69 -4.31 22.50
C THR A 512 -18.76 -3.82 21.04
N ARG A 513 -19.45 -2.71 20.78
CA ARG A 513 -19.46 -2.02 19.47
C ARG A 513 -18.94 -0.59 19.53
N ASP A 514 -18.72 -0.06 20.74
CA ASP A 514 -18.53 1.37 21.03
C ASP A 514 -17.48 1.64 22.13
N PHE A 515 -17.05 0.61 22.88
CA PHE A 515 -16.25 0.73 24.10
C PHE A 515 -16.92 1.60 25.20
N GLU A 516 -18.26 1.59 25.23
CA GLU A 516 -19.12 2.12 26.30
C GLU A 516 -20.06 1.04 26.84
N THR A 517 -20.64 0.22 25.95
CA THR A 517 -21.58 -0.86 26.25
C THR A 517 -20.93 -2.22 26.00
N PHE A 518 -21.13 -3.16 26.94
CA PHE A 518 -20.46 -4.46 26.94
C PHE A 518 -21.46 -5.60 27.17
N SER A 519 -21.19 -6.76 26.58
CA SER A 519 -21.92 -7.99 26.90
C SER A 519 -21.70 -8.39 28.36
N ALA A 520 -22.55 -9.28 28.88
CA ALA A 520 -22.19 -10.05 30.06
C ALA A 520 -20.90 -10.85 29.80
N THR A 521 -20.04 -10.97 30.82
CA THR A 521 -18.78 -11.72 30.73
C THR A 521 -19.05 -13.22 30.59
N LYS A 522 -18.30 -13.86 29.69
CA LYS A 522 -18.38 -15.30 29.42
C LYS A 522 -17.02 -15.96 29.61
N LEU A 523 -17.00 -17.25 29.99
CA LEU A 523 -15.79 -18.06 29.92
C LEU A 523 -15.40 -18.26 28.45
N PHE A 524 -14.14 -17.98 28.10
CA PHE A 524 -13.65 -18.03 26.73
C PHE A 524 -12.95 -19.35 26.39
N TYR A 525 -12.10 -19.82 27.32
CA TYR A 525 -11.30 -21.02 27.11
C TYR A 525 -11.03 -21.73 28.44
N ASP A 526 -11.50 -22.98 28.55
CA ASP A 526 -11.06 -23.98 29.52
C ASP A 526 -11.01 -25.35 28.83
N HIS A 527 -9.83 -25.97 28.80
CA HIS A 527 -9.62 -27.36 28.36
C HIS A 527 -8.75 -28.14 29.37
N GLY A 528 -8.88 -27.83 30.66
CA GLY A 528 -8.28 -28.63 31.74
C GLY A 528 -6.83 -28.32 32.12
N PHE A 529 -6.32 -27.13 31.78
CA PHE A 529 -5.02 -26.62 32.23
C PHE A 529 -5.10 -25.12 32.56
N ASN A 530 -4.07 -24.58 33.23
CA ASN A 530 -4.01 -23.16 33.63
C ASN A 530 -3.72 -22.28 32.41
N VAL A 531 -4.57 -21.30 32.08
CA VAL A 531 -4.46 -20.52 30.83
C VAL A 531 -4.40 -19.02 31.09
N ILE A 532 -3.36 -18.40 30.55
CA ILE A 532 -3.08 -16.96 30.53
C ILE A 532 -2.48 -16.61 29.16
N ASP A 533 -2.22 -15.32 28.88
CA ASP A 533 -1.50 -14.81 27.71
C ASP A 533 -1.98 -15.44 26.38
N ALA A 534 -3.05 -14.89 25.79
CA ALA A 534 -3.60 -15.37 24.52
C ALA A 534 -3.83 -14.24 23.52
N THR A 535 -3.63 -14.54 22.23
CA THR A 535 -3.89 -13.66 21.08
C THR A 535 -4.69 -14.38 20.00
N ILE A 536 -5.43 -13.65 19.15
CA ILE A 536 -6.28 -14.23 18.09
C ILE A 536 -5.99 -13.61 16.73
N VAL A 537 -5.83 -14.48 15.73
CA VAL A 537 -5.71 -14.10 14.32
C VAL A 537 -6.71 -14.85 13.43
N LYS A 538 -7.11 -14.22 12.33
CA LYS A 538 -7.97 -14.82 11.29
C LYS A 538 -7.07 -15.41 10.19
N SER A 539 -7.24 -16.69 9.89
CA SER A 539 -6.42 -17.43 8.93
C SER A 539 -7.30 -18.16 7.91
N GLY A 540 -7.65 -17.47 6.83
CA GLY A 540 -8.65 -17.95 5.87
C GLY A 540 -10.04 -17.90 6.48
N GLY A 541 -10.81 -19.01 6.37
CA GLY A 541 -12.16 -19.11 6.92
C GLY A 541 -12.26 -19.40 8.43
N ARG A 542 -11.13 -19.47 9.15
CA ARG A 542 -11.09 -19.86 10.57
C ARG A 542 -10.28 -18.90 11.43
N TYR A 543 -10.53 -18.91 12.73
CA TYR A 543 -9.78 -18.21 13.77
C TYR A 543 -8.76 -19.14 14.43
N VAL A 544 -7.63 -18.56 14.82
CA VAL A 544 -6.52 -19.23 15.51
C VAL A 544 -6.25 -18.43 16.77
N MET A 545 -6.44 -19.06 17.93
CA MET A 545 -5.97 -18.56 19.21
C MET A 545 -4.58 -19.14 19.45
N PHE A 546 -3.58 -18.28 19.70
CA PHE A 546 -2.34 -18.69 20.36
C PHE A 546 -2.53 -18.43 21.85
N LEU A 547 -2.11 -19.36 22.70
CA LEU A 547 -2.33 -19.29 24.14
C LEU A 547 -1.19 -19.96 24.92
N LYS A 548 -0.89 -19.48 26.12
CA LYS A 548 0.13 -20.05 27.00
C LYS A 548 -0.46 -21.06 27.99
N ASP A 549 0.21 -22.21 28.11
CA ASP A 549 -0.03 -23.17 29.19
C ASP A 549 0.80 -22.77 30.42
N GLU A 550 0.13 -22.20 31.42
CA GLU A 550 0.73 -21.67 32.65
C GLU A 550 1.04 -22.77 33.69
N THR A 551 0.86 -24.05 33.35
CA THR A 551 1.15 -25.18 34.23
C THR A 551 2.64 -25.26 34.60
N ARG A 552 2.93 -25.36 35.90
CA ARG A 552 4.28 -25.33 36.48
C ARG A 552 4.90 -26.72 36.70
N ASN A 553 4.09 -27.73 37.00
CA ASN A 553 4.55 -29.08 37.38
C ASN A 553 3.64 -30.17 36.74
N PRO A 554 4.15 -31.00 35.80
CA PRO A 554 5.39 -30.79 35.06
C PRO A 554 5.37 -29.44 34.32
N PRO A 555 6.52 -28.78 34.13
CA PRO A 555 6.56 -27.46 33.52
C PRO A 555 6.07 -27.52 32.07
N GLN A 556 5.03 -26.74 31.78
CA GLN A 556 4.57 -26.48 30.42
C GLN A 556 5.18 -25.15 29.98
N LYS A 557 4.64 -24.04 30.47
CA LYS A 557 5.16 -22.67 30.25
C LYS A 557 5.47 -22.38 28.77
N ASN A 558 4.62 -22.91 27.91
CA ASN A 558 4.80 -22.96 26.47
C ASN A 558 3.58 -22.41 25.74
N ILE A 559 3.77 -21.98 24.49
CA ILE A 559 2.68 -21.48 23.65
C ILE A 559 2.14 -22.65 22.82
N ARG A 560 0.81 -22.75 22.75
CA ARG A 560 0.04 -23.72 21.98
C ARG A 560 -0.97 -22.98 21.09
N MET A 561 -1.61 -23.69 20.16
CA MET A 561 -2.70 -23.16 19.33
C MET A 561 -4.04 -23.81 19.67
N ALA A 562 -5.13 -23.08 19.50
CA ALA A 562 -6.49 -23.62 19.41
C ALA A 562 -7.23 -22.97 18.22
N PHE A 563 -8.23 -23.66 17.68
CA PHE A 563 -8.92 -23.25 16.45
C PHE A 563 -10.44 -23.13 16.65
N SER A 564 -11.08 -22.19 15.94
CA SER A 564 -12.54 -22.08 15.87
C SER A 564 -12.99 -21.49 14.53
N ASP A 565 -14.26 -21.71 14.16
CA ASP A 565 -14.90 -21.07 13.00
C ASP A 565 -15.50 -19.69 13.35
N LYS A 566 -15.46 -19.27 14.63
CA LYS A 566 -15.97 -17.98 15.14
C LYS A 566 -14.99 -17.33 16.11
N ALA A 567 -14.96 -15.99 16.15
CA ALA A 567 -14.10 -15.24 17.07
C ALA A 567 -14.48 -15.51 18.55
N GLU A 568 -15.78 -15.55 18.87
CA GLU A 568 -16.33 -15.93 20.19
C GLU A 568 -16.15 -17.41 20.57
N GLY A 569 -15.59 -18.24 19.69
CA GLY A 569 -15.46 -19.69 19.89
C GLY A 569 -16.75 -20.49 19.60
N PRO A 570 -16.87 -21.73 20.12
CA PRO A 570 -15.93 -22.40 21.00
C PRO A 570 -14.62 -22.77 20.30
N TYR A 571 -13.51 -22.69 21.02
CA TYR A 571 -12.19 -23.12 20.52
C TYR A 571 -11.92 -24.60 20.81
N SER A 572 -11.17 -25.23 19.91
CA SER A 572 -10.71 -26.61 20.04
C SER A 572 -9.86 -26.83 21.30
N LYS A 573 -9.58 -28.09 21.63
CA LYS A 573 -8.43 -28.42 22.49
C LYS A 573 -7.15 -27.80 21.92
N ALA A 574 -6.22 -27.46 22.80
CA ALA A 574 -4.91 -26.96 22.43
C ALA A 574 -4.10 -28.04 21.67
N THR A 575 -3.24 -27.59 20.76
CA THR A 575 -2.21 -28.42 20.11
C THR A 575 -1.09 -28.76 21.08
N GLU A 576 -0.15 -29.59 20.62
CA GLU A 576 1.20 -29.61 21.19
C GLU A 576 1.89 -28.23 21.11
N PRO A 577 2.93 -28.00 21.92
CA PRO A 577 3.67 -26.74 21.95
C PRO A 577 4.24 -26.35 20.58
N ILE A 578 4.18 -25.06 20.26
CA ILE A 578 4.86 -24.47 19.08
C ILE A 578 6.24 -23.90 19.43
N THR A 579 6.54 -23.75 20.72
CA THR A 579 7.83 -23.30 21.28
C THR A 579 8.70 -24.47 21.73
N GLY A 580 10.03 -24.28 21.71
CA GLY A 580 11.00 -25.27 22.20
C GLY A 580 11.12 -25.35 23.72
N ASP A 581 12.16 -26.05 24.21
CA ASP A 581 12.45 -26.26 25.64
C ASP A 581 12.98 -24.98 26.33
N TYR A 582 12.07 -24.05 26.57
CA TYR A 582 12.26 -22.83 27.33
C TYR A 582 10.89 -22.29 27.75
N TRP A 583 10.87 -21.44 28.78
CA TRP A 583 9.62 -20.80 29.22
C TRP A 583 9.34 -19.58 28.35
N ALA A 584 8.12 -19.49 27.81
CA ALA A 584 7.65 -18.46 26.89
C ALA A 584 6.31 -17.85 27.36
N GLU A 585 6.13 -16.55 27.16
CA GLU A 585 4.89 -15.84 27.52
C GLU A 585 4.58 -14.65 26.61
N GLY A 586 3.33 -14.18 26.63
CA GLY A 586 2.86 -13.07 25.78
C GLY A 586 2.97 -13.35 24.27
N PRO A 587 2.24 -14.35 23.72
CA PRO A 587 2.25 -14.61 22.29
C PRO A 587 1.61 -13.44 21.53
N SER A 588 2.30 -12.85 20.56
CA SER A 588 1.68 -11.92 19.60
C SER A 588 2.01 -12.33 18.17
N ALA A 589 0.99 -12.36 17.30
CA ALA A 589 1.05 -13.07 16.03
C ALA A 589 0.69 -12.17 14.83
N ILE A 590 1.52 -12.24 13.79
CA ILE A 590 1.35 -11.49 12.53
C ILE A 590 1.73 -12.37 11.34
N ARG A 591 1.36 -11.95 10.13
CA ARG A 591 1.81 -12.56 8.88
C ARG A 591 2.71 -11.60 8.11
N ILE A 592 3.89 -12.09 7.72
CA ILE A 592 4.95 -11.30 7.06
C ILE A 592 5.53 -12.14 5.92
N GLY A 593 5.42 -11.62 4.68
CA GLY A 593 5.93 -12.32 3.49
C GLY A 593 5.24 -13.66 3.24
N GLY A 594 3.97 -13.78 3.65
CA GLY A 594 3.20 -15.02 3.62
C GLY A 594 3.48 -16.04 4.75
N ASP A 595 4.55 -15.87 5.54
CA ASP A 595 4.84 -16.68 6.73
C ASP A 595 4.13 -16.10 7.96
N TRP A 596 3.61 -16.95 8.84
CA TRP A 596 3.17 -16.56 10.18
C TRP A 596 4.36 -16.44 11.11
N ILE A 597 4.47 -15.34 11.85
CA ILE A 597 5.46 -15.14 12.92
C ILE A 597 4.70 -14.91 14.23
N VAL A 598 5.09 -15.63 15.28
CA VAL A 598 4.59 -15.47 16.65
C VAL A 598 5.76 -15.09 17.54
N TYR A 599 5.75 -13.85 18.03
CA TYR A 599 6.72 -13.32 18.99
C TYR A 599 6.28 -13.61 20.42
N PHE A 600 7.23 -13.68 21.36
CA PHE A 600 6.97 -13.92 22.78
C PHE A 600 8.18 -13.58 23.65
N ASP A 601 7.97 -13.31 24.93
CA ASP A 601 9.02 -13.11 25.92
C ASP A 601 9.60 -14.47 26.37
N LYS A 602 10.90 -14.71 26.13
CA LYS A 602 11.64 -15.81 26.78
C LYS A 602 12.10 -15.31 28.16
N TYR A 603 11.15 -15.01 29.04
CA TYR A 603 11.35 -14.21 30.27
C TYR A 603 12.45 -14.69 31.20
N ARG A 604 12.68 -16.02 31.31
CA ARG A 604 13.81 -16.61 32.08
C ARG A 604 15.19 -16.49 31.40
N LYS A 605 15.25 -15.87 30.23
CA LYS A 605 16.45 -15.54 29.45
C LYS A 605 16.60 -14.04 29.20
N HIS A 606 15.66 -13.21 29.68
CA HIS A 606 15.66 -11.75 29.54
C HIS A 606 15.81 -11.26 28.08
N ARG A 607 15.16 -11.95 27.14
CA ARG A 607 15.11 -11.58 25.72
C ARG A 607 13.80 -12.06 25.09
N TYR A 608 13.39 -11.38 24.03
CA TYR A 608 12.34 -11.89 23.17
C TYR A 608 12.79 -13.11 22.36
N GLY A 609 11.81 -13.84 21.86
CA GLY A 609 11.94 -14.91 20.88
C GLY A 609 10.82 -14.86 19.86
N ALA A 610 10.93 -15.72 18.86
CA ALA A 610 9.89 -15.90 17.85
C ALA A 610 9.90 -17.32 17.26
N VAL A 611 8.73 -17.80 16.88
CA VAL A 611 8.55 -19.01 16.07
C VAL A 611 7.81 -18.65 14.77
N MET A 612 8.13 -19.35 13.69
CA MET A 612 7.60 -19.04 12.36
C MET A 612 7.05 -20.30 11.67
N SER A 613 5.95 -20.17 10.91
CA SER A 613 5.27 -21.27 10.20
C SER A 613 4.63 -20.82 8.89
N LYS A 614 4.60 -21.71 7.88
CA LYS A 614 3.88 -21.48 6.61
C LYS A 614 2.43 -21.94 6.61
N ASP A 615 2.09 -22.87 7.50
CA ASP A 615 0.88 -23.69 7.41
C ASP A 615 0.12 -23.83 8.74
N LEU A 616 0.62 -23.20 9.81
CA LEU A 616 0.14 -23.33 11.19
C LEU A 616 0.16 -24.79 11.69
N LYS A 617 1.15 -25.56 11.23
CA LYS A 617 1.42 -26.95 11.66
C LYS A 617 2.91 -27.17 11.92
N ASN A 618 3.74 -26.81 10.95
CA ASN A 618 5.19 -26.96 11.00
C ASN A 618 5.80 -25.64 11.49
N TRP A 619 6.41 -25.68 12.68
CA TRP A 619 6.99 -24.51 13.36
C TRP A 619 8.51 -24.60 13.42
N ARG A 620 9.17 -23.47 13.19
CA ARG A 620 10.63 -23.29 13.38
C ARG A 620 10.88 -22.20 14.41
N ASP A 621 11.72 -22.47 15.40
CA ASP A 621 12.27 -21.40 16.25
C ASP A 621 13.19 -20.52 15.39
N VAL A 622 12.94 -19.21 15.45
CA VAL A 622 13.70 -18.17 14.73
C VAL A 622 14.13 -17.06 15.69
N SER A 623 14.22 -17.36 16.98
CA SER A 623 14.56 -16.40 18.04
C SER A 623 15.95 -15.80 17.88
N GLU A 624 16.90 -16.50 17.24
CA GLU A 624 18.23 -15.97 16.90
C GLU A 624 18.22 -15.06 15.66
N LYS A 625 17.04 -14.79 15.08
CA LYS A 625 16.82 -13.83 13.99
C LYS A 625 16.01 -12.60 14.42
N VAL A 626 15.60 -12.49 15.68
CA VAL A 626 14.82 -11.34 16.15
C VAL A 626 15.61 -10.55 17.20
N SER A 627 15.54 -9.24 17.05
CA SER A 627 16.34 -8.25 17.77
C SER A 627 15.38 -7.18 18.28
N PHE A 628 15.46 -6.84 19.57
CA PHE A 628 14.48 -6.01 20.27
C PHE A 628 15.17 -5.01 21.22
N PRO A 629 14.53 -3.85 21.53
CA PRO A 629 15.02 -2.89 22.51
C PRO A 629 15.29 -3.50 23.90
N SER A 630 16.23 -2.89 24.64
CA SER A 630 16.61 -3.38 25.97
C SER A 630 15.50 -3.15 27.01
N GLY A 631 15.10 -4.20 27.72
CA GLY A 631 14.03 -4.16 28.72
C GLY A 631 12.60 -4.16 28.13
N PHE A 632 12.46 -4.46 26.84
CA PHE A 632 11.18 -4.67 26.15
C PHE A 632 10.41 -5.85 26.76
N ARG A 633 9.11 -5.68 27.06
CA ARG A 633 8.23 -6.73 27.59
C ARG A 633 6.84 -6.71 26.95
N HIS A 634 6.30 -7.92 26.76
CA HIS A 634 4.90 -8.29 26.44
C HIS A 634 3.98 -7.15 25.95
N GLY A 635 3.65 -7.18 24.66
CA GLY A 635 2.61 -6.37 24.02
C GLY A 635 2.27 -6.94 22.64
N THR A 636 1.78 -6.11 21.72
CA THR A 636 1.19 -6.56 20.45
C THR A 636 1.91 -6.00 19.22
N VAL A 637 2.15 -6.85 18.22
CA VAL A 637 2.62 -6.45 16.90
C VAL A 637 1.45 -6.10 15.98
N LEU A 638 1.58 -5.02 15.20
CA LEU A 638 0.59 -4.62 14.19
C LEU A 638 1.25 -4.10 12.91
N ALA A 639 0.65 -4.45 11.77
CA ALA A 639 0.94 -3.83 10.48
C ALA A 639 0.33 -2.42 10.44
N VAL A 640 1.09 -1.43 9.97
CA VAL A 640 0.62 -0.04 9.84
C VAL A 640 0.76 0.48 8.41
N ASP A 641 -0.04 1.50 8.08
CA ASP A 641 0.18 2.28 6.86
C ASP A 641 1.49 3.06 6.97
N ARG A 642 2.23 3.21 5.86
CA ARG A 642 3.53 3.90 5.85
C ARG A 642 3.47 5.30 6.48
N ASP A 643 2.39 6.04 6.22
CA ASP A 643 2.18 7.39 6.74
C ASP A 643 2.09 7.45 8.28
N ILE A 644 1.63 6.37 8.94
CA ILE A 644 1.61 6.27 10.41
C ILE A 644 3.02 6.06 10.94
N LEU A 645 3.82 5.22 10.28
CA LEU A 645 5.22 5.01 10.66
C LEU A 645 6.06 6.27 10.41
N ASP A 646 5.83 7.01 9.31
CA ASP A 646 6.53 8.26 9.06
C ASP A 646 6.21 9.31 10.13
N GLY A 647 4.95 9.49 10.53
CA GLY A 647 4.59 10.41 11.64
C GLY A 647 5.21 10.00 12.99
N LEU A 648 5.34 8.70 13.26
CA LEU A 648 6.03 8.17 14.44
C LEU A 648 7.55 8.40 14.39
N LEU A 649 8.16 8.43 13.19
CA LEU A 649 9.57 8.73 12.98
C LEU A 649 9.85 10.24 13.01
N GLU A 650 8.90 11.09 12.61
CA GLU A 650 9.04 12.55 12.70
C GLU A 650 9.23 13.02 14.15
N LEU A 651 8.60 12.36 15.14
CA LEU A 651 8.85 12.58 16.57
C LEU A 651 10.34 12.45 16.96
N MET A 652 11.11 11.59 16.27
CA MET A 652 12.54 11.39 16.52
C MET A 652 13.42 12.49 15.89
N THR A 653 12.81 13.44 15.17
CA THR A 653 13.50 14.53 14.47
C THR A 653 13.14 15.92 14.98
N SER A 654 12.00 16.07 15.67
CA SER A 654 11.47 17.36 16.14
C SER A 654 12.10 17.93 17.42
N GLU A 655 13.00 17.20 18.10
CA GLU A 655 13.72 17.66 19.30
C GLU A 655 15.21 18.02 19.04
N LYS A 656 15.56 18.49 17.83
CA LYS A 656 16.95 18.85 17.43
C LYS A 656 17.13 20.30 16.97
#